data_AF-A0A2V7M6E3-F1
#
_entry.id   AF-A0A2V7M6E3-F1
#
_cell.length_a   1.000
_cell.length_b   1.000
_cell.length_c   1.000
_cell.angle_alpha   90.00
_cell.angle_beta   90.00
_cell.angle_gamma   90.00
#
_symmetry.space_group_name_H-M   'P 1'
#
loop_
_entity.id
_entity.type
_entity.pdbx_description
1 polymer ?
#
loop_
_entity_poly.entity_id
_entity_poly.type
_entity_poly.pdbx_seq_one_letter_code
_entity_poly.pdbx_strand_id
1 'polypeptide(L)'
;MALFLSGAAFACVLSDALTGPKTAAVALRFTGDSVLVVGDTVAFGVTAEIDGTPLAAPRFRFTIEDTLVASRTASGDSIVGRGRGRTHLIAALTSPLLPQPATLTVALDVVVGAVTVVPANDTLTSIEDTLVLAAPAFDAHGLPIGGVAPAWVSSDTTIAAFVAPGRLVARRNGQVMVRALVDNDTGTASVMVAQRLARLQVSPSVLVLSALTAESTVAVSGLDARGHPLSGVPISWASEASTIASVTPGGRVRAVDNGTTRIFAQNGTLRDTVTTIVEQRATQIVIRPDPVPAIVSLGDQVSLTASATDSLGFVVTVPNKTPGWATLDPTIATVDRNGLVTGVGVGSGRVVAVMDAARDTAAVAVGDLPASVVVQPASATLASVKDTLLLSATVRNSRGNLIQNPVITWRASDTTITRVDTAPRPLAVAVRAGTTRIVAVAGSVADTSVVTVTNAPVSLDITRAADTLTSIWDSLPVPAVILNARGDSLASTSVQWSSDAPFVGSVDGAGLVVARDTGRAVVRAKYAIAPGDTLRDSIAIRVFNLPASIVLSDDRDTLTAVGQSLSYSGAVRNARGNPIGGYTIAWSSTNPAAVSVSPGGGATATGFGAAFVIGQAGGLADTVIDVVVNPTRLIVDNGIAIAPRFGTRKRPYARIGDGVSAADVDDTVLVRRGTAPYAETVALTRRVTLLGDDSAFAASVPSDPLLLPLLSHDTGAAGITAYTAATVVIKNLALRHTIAGPAIDARQADLRVARFYVNPPGTVAARIGRGIALDSATSSAASITSSEIRSVKGYGIRVRDGTGVVVDTVYIESVDSLPGVEAGAGIRILRGSANAVRHATIRGTQGPAILVDSSAGATLAANDLAGRQRLALVRWSTGATIQGNLLDTRPL
;
A
#
# COMPACT_ATOMS: atom_id res chain seq x y z
N MET A 1 -65.81 89.48 84.11
CA MET A 1 -66.83 88.45 83.78
C MET A 1 -66.25 87.10 84.20
N ALA A 2 -66.81 86.30 85.11
CA ALA A 2 -68.23 85.94 85.34
C ALA A 2 -68.82 85.23 84.11
N LEU A 3 -69.53 84.10 84.18
CA LEU A 3 -70.19 83.44 85.32
C LEU A 3 -70.45 81.93 85.00
N PHE A 4 -71.14 81.23 85.91
CA PHE A 4 -71.73 79.88 85.82
C PHE A 4 -70.77 78.69 86.09
N LEU A 5 -71.20 77.58 86.72
CA LEU A 5 -72.57 77.11 87.07
C LEU A 5 -72.67 76.56 88.52
N SER A 6 -73.85 76.08 88.91
CA SER A 6 -74.39 76.08 90.30
C SER A 6 -74.75 74.72 90.94
N GLY A 7 -74.85 74.71 92.28
CA GLY A 7 -75.79 73.88 93.07
C GLY A 7 -75.20 72.72 93.91
N ALA A 8 -75.76 72.29 95.05
CA ALA A 8 -76.80 72.85 95.95
C ALA A 8 -76.83 72.04 97.30
N ALA A 9 -77.68 72.45 98.27
CA ALA A 9 -78.11 71.74 99.50
C ALA A 9 -77.25 71.87 100.79
N PHE A 10 -77.79 71.95 102.03
CA PHE A 10 -79.11 72.40 102.56
C PHE A 10 -79.02 72.58 104.10
N ALA A 11 -80.10 73.04 104.75
CA ALA A 11 -80.39 73.13 106.21
C ALA A 11 -79.68 74.28 106.98
N CYS A 12 -80.21 74.90 108.06
CA CYS A 12 -81.53 74.93 108.74
C CYS A 12 -81.51 76.05 109.85
N VAL A 13 -82.59 76.59 110.44
CA VAL A 13 -84.01 76.84 110.02
C VAL A 13 -84.74 77.74 111.06
N LEU A 14 -85.80 78.46 110.65
CA LEU A 14 -86.86 79.14 111.44
C LEU A 14 -86.58 80.33 112.43
N SER A 15 -87.32 81.41 112.17
CA SER A 15 -88.25 82.19 113.03
C SER A 15 -87.83 83.01 114.29
N ASP A 16 -88.42 84.22 114.29
CA ASP A 16 -89.04 84.97 115.39
C ASP A 16 -88.24 85.80 116.43
N ALA A 17 -88.58 87.09 116.41
CA ALA A 17 -88.97 87.98 117.52
C ALA A 17 -88.10 88.12 118.80
N LEU A 18 -87.87 89.41 119.13
CA LEU A 18 -87.56 89.99 120.46
C LEU A 18 -86.11 89.92 121.01
N THR A 19 -85.54 91.12 121.11
CA THR A 19 -84.70 91.67 122.22
C THR A 19 -83.25 91.23 122.45
N GLY A 20 -82.34 92.21 122.33
CA GLY A 20 -80.93 92.18 122.79
C GLY A 20 -80.09 93.26 122.07
N PRO A 21 -79.39 94.21 122.74
CA PRO A 21 -78.85 95.39 122.05
C PRO A 21 -77.43 95.26 121.46
N LYS A 22 -77.31 95.61 120.17
CA LYS A 22 -76.20 96.28 119.44
C LYS A 22 -74.72 96.06 119.85
N THR A 23 -73.93 95.64 118.86
CA THR A 23 -72.60 96.22 118.54
C THR A 23 -72.49 96.47 117.04
N ALA A 24 -72.15 97.70 116.64
CA ALA A 24 -72.07 98.13 115.24
C ALA A 24 -70.78 97.65 114.53
N ALA A 25 -70.87 97.32 113.24
CA ALA A 25 -69.73 96.90 112.43
C ALA A 25 -69.03 98.09 111.77
N VAL A 26 -67.70 98.13 111.85
CA VAL A 26 -66.86 99.20 111.27
C VAL A 26 -66.06 98.65 110.08
N ALA A 27 -66.16 99.32 108.94
CA ALA A 27 -65.41 98.98 107.72
C ALA A 27 -64.47 100.14 107.33
N LEU A 28 -63.25 99.80 106.90
CA LEU A 28 -62.25 100.75 106.43
C LEU A 28 -61.90 100.47 104.96
N ARG A 29 -61.71 101.52 104.16
CA ARG A 29 -61.34 101.41 102.73
C ARG A 29 -60.17 102.34 102.40
N PHE A 30 -59.20 101.86 101.63
CA PHE A 30 -58.07 102.65 101.12
C PHE A 30 -58.37 103.12 99.70
N THR A 31 -57.95 104.34 99.38
CA THR A 31 -58.07 104.97 98.07
C THR A 31 -56.76 105.65 97.70
N GLY A 32 -56.07 105.13 96.69
CA GLY A 32 -54.73 105.54 96.26
C GLY A 32 -54.05 104.38 95.53
N ASP A 33 -52.91 104.62 94.91
CA ASP A 33 -52.16 103.55 94.25
C ASP A 33 -51.32 102.75 95.25
N SER A 34 -51.37 101.42 95.13
CA SER A 34 -50.57 100.48 95.91
C SER A 34 -49.24 100.10 95.23
N VAL A 35 -48.93 100.70 94.08
CA VAL A 35 -47.66 100.55 93.37
C VAL A 35 -47.08 101.94 93.20
N LEU A 36 -45.83 102.13 93.60
CA LEU A 36 -45.09 103.39 93.48
C LEU A 36 -43.85 103.17 92.64
N VAL A 37 -43.36 104.22 91.99
CA VAL A 37 -42.01 104.21 91.41
C VAL A 37 -41.01 104.71 92.45
N VAL A 38 -39.79 104.15 92.46
CA VAL A 38 -38.69 104.70 93.29
C VAL A 38 -38.51 106.20 92.98
N GLY A 39 -38.46 107.01 94.03
CA GLY A 39 -38.35 108.47 93.95
C GLY A 39 -39.69 109.22 93.88
N ASP A 40 -40.79 108.56 93.48
CA ASP A 40 -42.09 109.21 93.25
C ASP A 40 -42.90 109.41 94.55
N THR A 41 -43.91 110.28 94.53
CA THR A 41 -44.80 110.61 95.66
C THR A 41 -46.27 110.58 95.25
N VAL A 42 -47.04 109.65 95.81
CA VAL A 42 -48.46 109.42 95.47
C VAL A 42 -49.37 109.77 96.64
N ALA A 43 -50.45 110.52 96.38
CA ALA A 43 -51.46 110.85 97.39
C ALA A 43 -52.35 109.65 97.73
N PHE A 44 -52.82 109.57 98.99
CA PHE A 44 -53.74 108.50 99.42
C PHE A 44 -54.75 109.00 100.45
N GLY A 45 -55.84 108.23 100.58
CA GLY A 45 -56.86 108.42 101.59
C GLY A 45 -57.31 107.09 102.20
N VAL A 46 -57.88 107.16 103.40
CA VAL A 46 -58.64 106.05 104.01
C VAL A 46 -59.95 106.60 104.53
N THR A 47 -61.05 105.91 104.27
CA THR A 47 -62.39 106.24 104.78
C THR A 47 -62.86 105.18 105.78
N ALA A 48 -63.78 105.56 106.66
CA ALA A 48 -64.44 104.67 107.61
C ALA A 48 -65.96 104.73 107.44
N GLU A 49 -66.61 103.58 107.50
CA GLU A 49 -68.06 103.41 107.51
C GLU A 49 -68.46 102.64 108.78
N ILE A 50 -69.58 103.01 109.40
CA ILE A 50 -70.18 102.28 110.54
C ILE A 50 -71.59 101.87 110.12
N ASP A 51 -71.88 100.57 110.15
CA ASP A 51 -73.14 99.97 109.66
C ASP A 51 -73.57 100.52 108.27
N GLY A 52 -72.60 100.72 107.36
CA GLY A 52 -72.81 101.25 106.00
C GLY A 52 -73.00 102.77 105.89
N THR A 53 -72.94 103.51 107.01
CA THR A 53 -73.00 104.98 106.99
C THR A 53 -71.59 105.57 107.09
N PRO A 54 -71.17 106.49 106.20
CA PRO A 54 -69.85 107.12 106.28
C PRO A 54 -69.66 107.87 107.60
N LEU A 55 -68.56 107.59 108.29
CA LEU A 55 -68.16 108.33 109.48
C LEU A 55 -67.61 109.68 109.04
N ALA A 56 -68.22 110.78 109.49
CA ALA A 56 -67.74 112.12 109.19
C ALA A 56 -66.45 112.43 109.97
N ALA A 57 -65.43 112.95 109.27
CA ALA A 57 -64.11 113.32 109.83
C ALA A 57 -63.42 112.23 110.70
N PRO A 58 -63.21 111.00 110.18
CA PRO A 58 -62.57 109.92 110.93
C PRO A 58 -61.08 110.24 111.16
N ARG A 59 -60.59 110.05 112.39
CA ARG A 59 -59.16 110.22 112.71
C ARG A 59 -58.43 108.89 112.63
N PHE A 60 -57.39 108.83 111.81
CA PHE A 60 -56.57 107.65 111.62
C PHE A 60 -55.14 107.86 112.15
N ARG A 61 -54.57 106.81 112.73
CA ARG A 61 -53.13 106.67 112.93
C ARG A 61 -52.57 105.78 111.84
N PHE A 62 -51.61 106.28 111.08
CA PHE A 62 -50.94 105.51 110.02
C PHE A 62 -49.51 105.14 110.43
N THR A 63 -49.09 103.94 110.06
CA THR A 63 -47.71 103.44 110.19
C THR A 63 -47.34 102.76 108.88
N ILE A 64 -46.11 102.93 108.40
CA ILE A 64 -45.53 102.08 107.36
C ILE A 64 -44.49 101.18 108.02
N GLU A 65 -44.50 99.89 107.70
CA GLU A 65 -43.62 98.88 108.32
C GLU A 65 -42.13 99.12 108.00
N ASP A 66 -41.79 99.23 106.72
CA ASP A 66 -40.46 99.58 106.24
C ASP A 66 -40.45 100.95 105.56
N THR A 67 -39.82 101.92 106.23
CA THR A 67 -39.68 103.31 105.77
C THR A 67 -38.52 103.55 104.79
N LEU A 68 -37.62 102.57 104.61
CA LEU A 68 -36.59 102.59 103.57
C LEU A 68 -37.17 102.21 102.20
N VAL A 69 -38.25 101.42 102.19
CA VAL A 69 -39.02 101.11 100.97
C VAL A 69 -40.00 102.24 100.65
N ALA A 70 -40.89 102.63 101.58
CA ALA A 70 -41.82 103.74 101.37
C ALA A 70 -42.08 104.55 102.65
N SER A 71 -42.18 105.88 102.54
CA SER A 71 -42.36 106.78 103.69
C SER A 71 -43.52 107.75 103.48
N ARG A 72 -44.32 108.07 104.49
CA ARG A 72 -45.31 109.16 104.37
C ARG A 72 -44.63 110.53 104.26
N THR A 73 -45.25 111.47 103.56
CA THR A 73 -44.85 112.88 103.56
C THR A 73 -45.09 113.53 104.93
N ALA A 74 -44.45 114.68 105.19
CA ALA A 74 -44.57 115.38 106.47
C ALA A 74 -45.99 115.92 106.76
N SER A 75 -46.80 116.22 105.73
CA SER A 75 -48.23 116.52 105.89
C SER A 75 -49.05 115.27 106.21
N GLY A 76 -48.58 114.10 105.74
CA GLY A 76 -49.19 112.80 105.97
C GLY A 76 -50.10 112.30 104.84
N ASP A 77 -50.47 113.15 103.89
CA ASP A 77 -51.49 112.87 102.87
C ASP A 77 -50.96 112.11 101.64
N SER A 78 -49.66 111.77 101.63
CA SER A 78 -49.01 111.09 100.51
C SER A 78 -47.93 110.12 100.98
N ILE A 79 -47.55 109.20 100.09
CA ILE A 79 -46.55 108.14 100.27
C ILE A 79 -45.45 108.37 99.23
N VAL A 80 -44.20 108.37 99.68
CA VAL A 80 -43.00 108.51 98.85
C VAL A 80 -42.35 107.14 98.68
N GLY A 81 -42.10 106.71 97.44
CA GLY A 81 -41.26 105.55 97.15
C GLY A 81 -39.79 105.88 97.43
N ARG A 82 -39.18 105.24 98.43
CA ARG A 82 -37.80 105.52 98.88
C ARG A 82 -36.79 104.51 98.35
N GLY A 83 -37.19 103.25 98.19
CA GLY A 83 -36.33 102.17 97.74
C GLY A 83 -37.15 101.01 97.18
N ARG A 84 -36.60 100.29 96.20
CA ARG A 84 -37.29 99.20 95.51
C ARG A 84 -37.57 98.03 96.47
N GLY A 85 -38.83 97.61 96.59
CA GLY A 85 -39.25 96.55 97.51
C GLY A 85 -40.75 96.60 97.83
N ARG A 86 -41.21 95.68 98.69
CA ARG A 86 -42.59 95.64 99.21
C ARG A 86 -42.61 96.00 100.69
N THR A 87 -43.54 96.85 101.09
CA THR A 87 -43.80 97.25 102.49
C THR A 87 -45.31 97.33 102.72
N HIS A 88 -45.79 97.56 103.95
CA HIS A 88 -47.23 97.75 104.22
C HIS A 88 -47.52 99.07 104.91
N LEU A 89 -48.56 99.76 104.45
CA LEU A 89 -49.23 100.85 105.17
C LEU A 89 -50.36 100.27 106.03
N ILE A 90 -50.31 100.53 107.33
CA ILE A 90 -51.34 100.17 108.31
C ILE A 90 -52.05 101.45 108.76
N ALA A 91 -53.37 101.50 108.61
CA ALA A 91 -54.25 102.58 109.03
C ALA A 91 -55.18 102.12 110.16
N ALA A 92 -55.08 102.73 111.34
CA ALA A 92 -55.90 102.40 112.52
C ALA A 92 -56.88 103.53 112.86
N LEU A 93 -58.18 103.23 112.92
CA LEU A 93 -59.23 104.20 113.28
C LEU A 93 -59.19 104.51 114.77
N THR A 94 -59.06 105.78 115.12
CA THR A 94 -58.94 106.24 116.52
C THR A 94 -60.30 106.71 117.03
N SER A 95 -60.94 105.94 117.92
CA SER A 95 -62.23 106.27 118.54
C SER A 95 -62.26 105.86 120.02
N PRO A 96 -62.73 106.71 120.95
CA PRO A 96 -62.85 106.36 122.37
C PRO A 96 -64.04 105.44 122.68
N LEU A 97 -64.94 105.21 121.72
CA LEU A 97 -66.16 104.41 121.88
C LEU A 97 -66.00 102.95 121.42
N LEU A 98 -64.82 102.56 120.92
CA LEU A 98 -64.52 101.21 120.47
C LEU A 98 -63.43 100.60 121.37
N PRO A 99 -63.67 99.46 122.04
CA PRO A 99 -62.67 98.83 122.90
C PRO A 99 -61.47 98.25 122.13
N GLN A 100 -61.58 98.12 120.81
CA GLN A 100 -60.48 97.80 119.90
C GLN A 100 -60.61 98.65 118.62
N PRO A 101 -59.55 99.36 118.17
CA PRO A 101 -59.60 100.15 116.95
C PRO A 101 -59.59 99.26 115.71
N ALA A 102 -60.48 99.53 114.74
CA ALA A 102 -60.45 98.86 113.45
C ALA A 102 -59.18 99.26 112.66
N THR A 103 -58.55 98.30 111.97
CA THR A 103 -57.32 98.50 111.20
C THR A 103 -57.43 98.00 109.77
N LEU A 104 -56.80 98.73 108.84
CA LEU A 104 -56.65 98.35 107.44
C LEU A 104 -55.16 98.28 107.08
N THR A 105 -54.74 97.20 106.42
CA THR A 105 -53.37 97.00 105.95
C THR A 105 -53.34 96.94 104.42
N VAL A 106 -52.45 97.70 103.80
CA VAL A 106 -52.30 97.82 102.35
C VAL A 106 -50.84 97.56 101.99
N ALA A 107 -50.59 96.57 101.14
CA ALA A 107 -49.25 96.34 100.58
C ALA A 107 -48.90 97.46 99.58
N LEU A 108 -47.67 97.93 99.64
CA LEU A 108 -47.09 98.94 98.76
C LEU A 108 -45.90 98.33 98.03
N ASP A 109 -45.96 98.24 96.71
CA ASP A 109 -44.86 97.77 95.86
C ASP A 109 -44.13 98.95 95.23
N VAL A 110 -42.86 99.13 95.55
CA VAL A 110 -42.01 100.19 94.98
C VAL A 110 -41.12 99.58 93.89
N VAL A 111 -41.30 100.01 92.65
CA VAL A 111 -40.69 99.44 91.43
C VAL A 111 -39.80 100.45 90.69
N VAL A 112 -38.99 99.98 89.73
CA VAL A 112 -38.27 100.87 88.81
C VAL A 112 -39.21 101.67 87.91
N GLY A 113 -38.76 102.85 87.45
CA GLY A 113 -39.52 103.73 86.54
C GLY A 113 -39.29 103.44 85.07
N ALA A 114 -38.08 102.99 84.71
CA ALA A 114 -37.75 102.53 83.35
C ALA A 114 -36.59 101.52 83.36
N VAL A 115 -36.50 100.65 82.37
CA VAL A 115 -35.33 99.84 82.03
C VAL A 115 -35.07 99.89 80.51
N THR A 116 -33.81 100.09 80.12
CA THR A 116 -33.39 100.07 78.71
C THR A 116 -32.47 98.88 78.44
N VAL A 117 -32.18 98.59 77.17
CA VAL A 117 -31.19 97.55 76.77
C VAL A 117 -30.12 98.19 75.88
N VAL A 118 -28.86 97.90 76.17
CA VAL A 118 -27.69 98.43 75.46
C VAL A 118 -26.78 97.28 75.00
N PRO A 119 -26.39 97.23 73.71
CA PRO A 119 -26.89 98.06 72.61
C PRO A 119 -28.37 97.79 72.30
N ALA A 120 -29.07 98.81 71.79
CA ALA A 120 -30.48 98.69 71.37
C ALA A 120 -30.64 97.86 70.07
N ASN A 121 -29.58 97.75 69.28
CA ASN A 121 -29.50 96.92 68.09
C ASN A 121 -28.06 96.47 67.81
N ASP A 122 -27.89 95.25 67.29
CA ASP A 122 -26.59 94.72 66.84
C ASP A 122 -26.77 93.59 65.81
N THR A 123 -25.68 93.19 65.14
CA THR A 123 -25.66 92.09 64.15
C THR A 123 -24.49 91.13 64.37
N LEU A 124 -24.81 89.86 64.63
CA LEU A 124 -23.85 88.75 64.70
C LEU A 124 -23.65 88.13 63.31
N THR A 125 -22.39 87.90 62.92
CA THR A 125 -22.03 87.63 61.50
C THR A 125 -21.57 86.20 61.22
N SER A 126 -21.51 85.34 62.22
CA SER A 126 -21.27 83.90 62.12
C SER A 126 -22.17 83.15 63.12
N ILE A 127 -22.42 81.87 62.87
CA ILE A 127 -22.98 81.00 63.93
C ILE A 127 -21.91 80.85 65.03
N GLU A 128 -22.34 80.77 66.29
CA GLU A 128 -21.52 80.84 67.52
C GLU A 128 -20.86 82.19 67.83
N ASP A 129 -21.10 83.26 67.06
CA ASP A 129 -20.75 84.61 67.52
C ASP A 129 -21.56 84.99 68.77
N THR A 130 -21.00 85.86 69.62
CA THR A 130 -21.57 86.17 70.94
C THR A 130 -21.62 87.67 71.23
N LEU A 131 -22.77 88.15 71.70
CA LEU A 131 -23.01 89.53 72.10
C LEU A 131 -23.16 89.62 73.62
N VAL A 132 -22.70 90.72 74.22
CA VAL A 132 -22.96 91.06 75.63
C VAL A 132 -23.88 92.28 75.68
N LEU A 133 -24.99 92.14 76.38
CA LEU A 133 -26.05 93.14 76.56
C LEU A 133 -26.11 93.56 78.03
N ALA A 134 -26.32 94.86 78.26
CA ALA A 134 -26.58 95.44 79.57
C ALA A 134 -28.01 95.98 79.63
N ALA A 135 -28.63 96.00 80.81
CA ALA A 135 -29.94 96.61 81.02
C ALA A 135 -29.95 97.52 82.26
N PRO A 136 -29.57 98.80 82.12
CA PRO A 136 -29.67 99.76 83.21
C PRO A 136 -31.15 100.08 83.48
N ALA A 137 -31.50 100.15 84.77
CA ALA A 137 -32.81 100.55 85.25
C ALA A 137 -32.73 101.91 85.96
N PHE A 138 -33.83 102.65 85.95
CA PHE A 138 -33.91 104.06 86.35
C PHE A 138 -35.08 104.31 87.30
N ASP A 139 -34.97 105.35 88.13
CA ASP A 139 -36.03 105.84 89.01
C ASP A 139 -37.01 106.77 88.27
N ALA A 140 -38.00 107.33 88.99
CA ALA A 140 -38.99 108.25 88.42
C ALA A 140 -38.39 109.54 87.80
N HIS A 141 -37.15 109.88 88.16
CA HIS A 141 -36.44 111.07 87.69
C HIS A 141 -35.36 110.75 86.63
N GLY A 142 -35.25 109.49 86.21
CA GLY A 142 -34.26 109.05 85.23
C GLY A 142 -32.86 108.82 85.81
N LEU A 143 -32.70 108.72 87.13
CA LEU A 143 -31.43 108.36 87.77
C LEU A 143 -31.25 106.84 87.83
N PRO A 144 -30.05 106.30 87.57
CA PRO A 144 -29.83 104.85 87.53
C PRO A 144 -29.91 104.19 88.91
N ILE A 145 -30.66 103.10 89.01
CA ILE A 145 -30.80 102.29 90.22
C ILE A 145 -29.76 101.16 90.18
N GLY A 146 -28.84 101.15 91.15
CA GLY A 146 -27.81 100.13 91.27
C GLY A 146 -28.32 98.77 91.76
N GLY A 147 -27.60 97.69 91.45
CA GLY A 147 -27.87 96.34 91.98
C GLY A 147 -29.08 95.61 91.36
N VAL A 148 -29.66 96.15 90.28
CA VAL A 148 -30.81 95.56 89.59
C VAL A 148 -30.38 94.40 88.70
N ALA A 149 -30.96 93.22 88.92
CA ALA A 149 -30.74 92.02 88.11
C ALA A 149 -31.90 91.83 87.10
N PRO A 150 -31.70 92.07 85.79
CA PRO A 150 -32.73 91.86 84.77
C PRO A 150 -32.95 90.38 84.45
N ALA A 151 -34.20 89.99 84.21
CA ALA A 151 -34.51 88.70 83.59
C ALA A 151 -34.43 88.83 82.06
N TRP A 152 -33.49 88.11 81.44
CA TRP A 152 -33.26 88.14 79.99
C TRP A 152 -34.07 87.10 79.25
N VAL A 153 -34.81 87.53 78.22
CA VAL A 153 -35.59 86.66 77.34
C VAL A 153 -35.24 86.98 75.89
N SER A 154 -35.04 85.94 75.06
CA SER A 154 -34.97 86.07 73.59
C SER A 154 -36.31 85.66 72.99
N SER A 155 -36.79 86.36 71.97
CA SER A 155 -38.03 86.00 71.27
C SER A 155 -37.96 84.65 70.55
N ASP A 156 -36.76 84.20 70.16
CA ASP A 156 -36.53 82.87 69.58
C ASP A 156 -35.13 82.35 69.95
N THR A 157 -35.08 81.35 70.84
CA THR A 157 -33.84 80.73 71.30
C THR A 157 -33.19 79.79 70.27
N THR A 158 -33.87 79.49 69.15
CA THR A 158 -33.29 78.75 68.02
C THR A 158 -32.47 79.66 67.11
N ILE A 159 -32.76 80.96 67.08
CA ILE A 159 -32.00 81.99 66.36
C ILE A 159 -30.83 82.48 67.23
N ALA A 160 -31.12 82.97 68.44
CA ALA A 160 -30.10 83.36 69.40
C ALA A 160 -30.56 83.15 70.85
N ALA A 161 -29.69 82.59 71.69
CA ALA A 161 -30.01 82.22 73.07
C ALA A 161 -29.03 82.83 74.08
N PHE A 162 -29.52 83.23 75.24
CA PHE A 162 -28.66 83.62 76.36
C PHE A 162 -28.02 82.38 76.98
N VAL A 163 -26.69 82.40 77.13
CA VAL A 163 -25.91 81.32 77.76
C VAL A 163 -25.39 81.69 79.15
N ALA A 164 -25.45 82.98 79.48
CA ALA A 164 -25.25 83.57 80.81
C ALA A 164 -26.06 84.89 80.85
N PRO A 165 -26.31 85.49 82.04
CA PRO A 165 -26.96 86.79 82.12
C PRO A 165 -26.27 87.82 81.22
N GLY A 166 -27.04 88.48 80.35
CA GLY A 166 -26.54 89.44 79.36
C GLY A 166 -25.78 88.85 78.16
N ARG A 167 -25.28 87.60 78.20
CA ARG A 167 -24.48 87.01 77.11
C ARG A 167 -25.33 86.17 76.15
N LEU A 168 -25.59 86.71 74.97
CA LEU A 168 -26.34 86.10 73.87
C LEU A 168 -25.38 85.38 72.89
N VAL A 169 -25.80 84.25 72.31
CA VAL A 169 -25.04 83.47 71.31
C VAL A 169 -25.90 83.19 70.08
N ALA A 170 -25.35 83.46 68.90
CA ALA A 170 -25.95 83.13 67.60
C ALA A 170 -25.99 81.61 67.36
N ARG A 171 -27.13 81.11 66.91
CA ARG A 171 -27.37 79.67 66.61
C ARG A 171 -27.88 79.43 65.20
N ARG A 172 -28.65 80.37 64.65
CA ARG A 172 -29.23 80.29 63.30
C ARG A 172 -29.45 81.70 62.76
N ASN A 173 -29.40 81.88 61.45
CA ASN A 173 -29.75 83.15 60.81
C ASN A 173 -31.21 83.54 61.07
N GLY A 174 -31.44 84.83 61.33
CA GLY A 174 -32.75 85.39 61.65
C GLY A 174 -32.63 86.57 62.62
N GLN A 175 -33.75 87.20 62.95
CA GLN A 175 -33.81 88.34 63.87
C GLN A 175 -34.52 87.96 65.16
N VAL A 176 -33.99 88.38 66.31
CA VAL A 176 -34.65 88.26 67.60
C VAL A 176 -34.86 89.63 68.24
N MET A 177 -35.99 89.78 68.92
CA MET A 177 -36.15 90.80 69.95
C MET A 177 -35.71 90.19 71.27
N VAL A 178 -34.68 90.76 71.90
CA VAL A 178 -34.29 90.44 73.27
C VAL A 178 -34.96 91.43 74.23
N ARG A 179 -35.39 90.94 75.38
CA ARG A 179 -36.12 91.70 76.40
C ARG A 179 -35.41 91.55 77.74
N ALA A 180 -35.23 92.64 78.44
CA ALA A 180 -34.77 92.68 79.83
C ALA A 180 -35.94 93.14 80.71
N LEU A 181 -36.46 92.22 81.52
CA LEU A 181 -37.58 92.50 82.41
C LEU A 181 -37.04 92.89 83.79
N VAL A 182 -37.53 94.01 84.32
CA VAL A 182 -37.24 94.50 85.68
C VAL A 182 -38.55 95.00 86.26
N ASP A 183 -38.98 94.40 87.37
CA ASP A 183 -40.31 94.64 87.96
C ASP A 183 -41.43 94.54 86.92
N ASN A 184 -42.15 95.63 86.70
CA ASN A 184 -43.26 95.75 85.77
C ASN A 184 -42.88 96.42 84.45
N ASP A 185 -41.60 96.82 84.26
CA ASP A 185 -41.12 97.43 83.01
C ASP A 185 -40.21 96.49 82.21
N THR A 186 -40.03 96.77 80.92
CA THR A 186 -39.31 95.91 79.98
C THR A 186 -38.53 96.71 78.93
N GLY A 187 -37.21 96.70 79.06
CA GLY A 187 -36.30 97.17 78.03
C GLY A 187 -36.23 96.16 76.88
N THR A 188 -36.06 96.63 75.64
CA THR A 188 -35.96 95.77 74.46
C THR A 188 -34.80 96.17 73.55
N ALA A 189 -34.20 95.18 72.89
CA ALA A 189 -33.24 95.38 71.80
C ALA A 189 -33.48 94.39 70.67
N SER A 190 -33.02 94.73 69.46
CA SER A 190 -33.15 93.91 68.26
C SER A 190 -31.80 93.38 67.80
N VAL A 191 -31.58 92.07 67.90
CA VAL A 191 -30.34 91.43 67.44
C VAL A 191 -30.60 90.64 66.17
N MET A 192 -29.82 90.91 65.12
CA MET A 192 -29.82 90.15 63.89
C MET A 192 -28.69 89.11 63.91
N VAL A 193 -28.96 87.89 63.46
CA VAL A 193 -27.95 86.89 63.11
C VAL A 193 -27.95 86.73 61.60
N ALA A 194 -26.86 87.10 60.95
CA ALA A 194 -26.73 87.06 59.49
C ALA A 194 -25.32 86.59 59.12
N GLN A 195 -25.16 85.28 58.93
CA GLN A 195 -23.90 84.67 58.51
C GLN A 195 -23.32 85.35 57.26
N ARG A 196 -22.06 85.76 57.37
CA ARG A 196 -21.29 86.37 56.30
C ARG A 196 -20.24 85.39 55.80
N LEU A 197 -20.15 85.26 54.48
CA LEU A 197 -19.13 84.44 53.83
C LEU A 197 -17.72 84.96 54.16
N ALA A 198 -16.85 84.08 54.64
CA ALA A 198 -15.45 84.39 54.98
C ALA A 198 -14.44 83.61 54.13
N ARG A 199 -14.76 82.38 53.70
CA ARG A 199 -13.91 81.58 52.81
C ARG A 199 -14.72 80.66 51.90
N LEU A 200 -14.12 80.27 50.77
CA LEU A 200 -14.56 79.14 49.96
C LEU A 200 -13.65 77.94 50.24
N GLN A 201 -14.19 76.73 50.07
CA GLN A 201 -13.42 75.49 50.14
C GLN A 201 -13.88 74.55 49.01
N VAL A 202 -12.98 74.23 48.08
CA VAL A 202 -13.20 73.33 46.94
C VAL A 202 -12.76 71.91 47.30
N SER A 203 -13.51 70.91 46.85
CA SER A 203 -13.17 69.50 47.04
C SER A 203 -13.51 68.67 45.78
N PRO A 204 -12.59 67.78 45.31
CA PRO A 204 -11.23 67.58 45.79
C PRO A 204 -10.28 68.74 45.41
N SER A 205 -9.10 68.81 46.03
CA SER A 205 -8.05 69.80 45.71
C SER A 205 -7.22 69.44 44.47
N VAL A 206 -7.23 68.17 44.07
CA VAL A 206 -6.67 67.66 42.81
C VAL A 206 -7.69 66.77 42.13
N LEU A 207 -7.89 66.97 40.83
CA LEU A 207 -8.72 66.14 39.95
C LEU A 207 -7.85 65.60 38.82
N VAL A 208 -7.93 64.29 38.55
CA VAL A 208 -7.21 63.64 37.45
C VAL A 208 -8.22 63.02 36.49
N LEU A 209 -8.08 63.29 35.20
CA LEU A 209 -8.93 62.76 34.12
C LEU A 209 -8.04 62.01 33.12
N SER A 210 -8.28 60.71 32.95
CA SER A 210 -7.40 59.81 32.19
C SER A 210 -7.80 59.55 30.74
N ALA A 211 -8.84 60.22 30.24
CA ALA A 211 -9.36 60.11 28.88
C ALA A 211 -9.86 61.48 28.40
N LEU A 212 -9.79 61.74 27.10
CA LEU A 212 -10.35 62.97 26.53
C LEU A 212 -11.88 62.92 26.59
N THR A 213 -12.49 64.09 26.80
CA THR A 213 -13.93 64.23 27.09
C THR A 213 -14.44 63.59 28.38
N ALA A 214 -13.58 62.98 29.21
CA ALA A 214 -13.96 62.49 30.54
C ALA A 214 -14.44 63.63 31.43
N GLU A 215 -15.40 63.33 32.31
CA GLU A 215 -16.09 64.32 33.11
C GLU A 215 -16.16 63.92 34.59
N SER A 216 -16.01 64.91 35.47
CA SER A 216 -16.18 64.77 36.91
C SER A 216 -16.76 66.05 37.51
N THR A 217 -17.32 65.99 38.71
CA THR A 217 -17.81 67.18 39.43
C THR A 217 -16.87 67.56 40.55
N VAL A 218 -16.67 68.86 40.73
CA VAL A 218 -15.99 69.44 41.89
C VAL A 218 -17.00 70.20 42.73
N ALA A 219 -16.95 70.00 44.05
CA ALA A 219 -17.85 70.64 45.00
C ALA A 219 -17.19 71.87 45.62
N VAL A 220 -17.99 72.80 46.10
CA VAL A 220 -17.54 73.98 46.85
C VAL A 220 -18.47 74.25 48.02
N SER A 221 -17.92 74.53 49.19
CA SER A 221 -18.63 75.05 50.35
C SER A 221 -18.19 76.49 50.64
N GLY A 222 -19.16 77.39 50.80
CA GLY A 222 -18.93 78.70 51.40
C GLY A 222 -19.05 78.60 52.91
N LEU A 223 -18.08 79.13 53.65
CA LEU A 223 -17.99 79.00 55.10
C LEU A 223 -17.88 80.38 55.77
N ASP A 224 -18.47 80.54 56.96
CA ASP A 224 -18.38 81.76 57.77
C ASP A 224 -17.03 81.86 58.50
N ALA A 225 -16.83 82.93 59.29
CA ALA A 225 -15.56 83.16 59.99
C ALA A 225 -15.26 82.11 61.07
N ARG A 226 -16.25 81.33 61.50
CA ARG A 226 -16.10 80.18 62.42
C ARG A 226 -15.99 78.84 61.68
N GLY A 227 -16.15 78.84 60.36
CA GLY A 227 -16.07 77.63 59.52
C GLY A 227 -17.40 76.90 59.35
N HIS A 228 -18.53 77.47 59.78
CA HIS A 228 -19.85 76.87 59.55
C HIS A 228 -20.31 77.11 58.10
N PRO A 229 -21.00 76.16 57.47
CA PRO A 229 -21.43 76.29 56.07
C PRO A 229 -22.57 77.30 55.88
N LEU A 230 -22.49 78.07 54.79
CA LEU A 230 -23.57 78.91 54.28
C LEU A 230 -24.30 78.21 53.12
N SER A 231 -25.62 78.18 53.18
CA SER A 231 -26.47 77.75 52.06
C SER A 231 -26.66 78.87 51.04
N GLY A 232 -26.70 78.55 49.74
CA GLY A 232 -27.10 79.48 48.69
C GLY A 232 -26.06 80.54 48.30
N VAL A 233 -24.79 80.34 48.65
CA VAL A 233 -23.68 81.20 48.20
C VAL A 233 -23.57 81.13 46.66
N PRO A 234 -23.69 82.25 45.92
CA PRO A 234 -23.55 82.24 44.48
C PRO A 234 -22.08 82.07 44.11
N ILE A 235 -21.76 81.06 43.29
CA ILE A 235 -20.39 80.74 42.88
C ILE A 235 -20.26 80.93 41.37
N SER A 236 -19.22 81.65 40.94
CA SER A 236 -18.71 81.56 39.57
C SER A 236 -17.60 80.50 39.50
N TRP A 237 -17.69 79.62 38.50
CA TRP A 237 -16.64 78.67 38.16
C TRP A 237 -15.90 79.13 36.90
N ALA A 238 -14.58 79.02 36.91
CA ALA A 238 -13.74 79.29 35.75
C ALA A 238 -12.53 78.34 35.70
N SER A 239 -11.95 78.18 34.51
CA SER A 239 -10.71 77.43 34.26
C SER A 239 -9.65 78.42 33.76
N GLU A 240 -8.42 78.30 34.27
CA GLU A 240 -7.27 79.10 33.80
C GLU A 240 -6.87 78.75 32.36
N ALA A 241 -7.14 77.50 31.93
CA ALA A 241 -6.97 77.03 30.56
C ALA A 241 -8.12 76.09 30.17
N SER A 242 -9.18 76.67 29.58
CA SER A 242 -10.37 75.94 29.11
C SER A 242 -10.11 74.98 27.96
N THR A 243 -8.99 75.15 27.24
CA THR A 243 -8.50 74.24 26.20
C THR A 243 -7.93 72.93 26.76
N ILE A 244 -7.52 72.90 28.03
CA ILE A 244 -7.06 71.68 28.72
C ILE A 244 -8.24 71.02 29.43
N ALA A 245 -8.94 71.78 30.30
CA ALA A 245 -10.18 71.33 30.92
C ALA A 245 -11.17 72.48 31.06
N SER A 246 -12.42 72.24 30.64
CA SER A 246 -13.53 73.18 30.76
C SER A 246 -14.35 72.91 32.03
N VAL A 247 -15.06 73.91 32.54
CA VAL A 247 -15.95 73.78 33.70
C VAL A 247 -17.29 74.45 33.42
N THR A 248 -18.39 73.80 33.82
CA THR A 248 -19.74 74.38 33.73
C THR A 248 -20.07 75.24 34.97
N PRO A 249 -21.09 76.11 34.91
CA PRO A 249 -21.57 76.84 36.10
C PRO A 249 -22.00 75.95 37.28
N GLY A 250 -22.25 74.66 37.05
CA GLY A 250 -22.56 73.68 38.10
C GLY A 250 -21.34 72.94 38.67
N GLY A 251 -20.11 73.40 38.41
CA GLY A 251 -18.88 72.75 38.90
C GLY A 251 -18.55 71.43 38.20
N ARG A 252 -19.09 71.18 37.00
CA ARG A 252 -18.80 69.96 36.23
C ARG A 252 -17.62 70.21 35.30
N VAL A 253 -16.52 69.51 35.54
CA VAL A 253 -15.25 69.59 34.80
C VAL A 253 -15.24 68.57 33.68
N ARG A 254 -14.79 68.97 32.48
CA ARG A 254 -14.62 68.11 31.31
C ARG A 254 -13.22 68.25 30.72
N ALA A 255 -12.53 67.14 30.54
CA ALA A 255 -11.24 67.08 29.82
C ALA A 255 -11.42 67.47 28.35
N VAL A 256 -10.53 68.32 27.83
CA VAL A 256 -10.54 68.81 26.46
C VAL A 256 -9.25 68.43 25.73
N ASP A 257 -8.10 68.65 26.36
CA ASP A 257 -6.77 68.26 25.86
C ASP A 257 -5.84 67.92 27.03
N ASN A 258 -4.73 67.24 26.74
CA ASN A 258 -3.71 66.81 27.68
C ASN A 258 -2.98 68.01 28.31
N GLY A 259 -2.74 67.95 29.61
CA GLY A 259 -1.99 68.98 30.33
C GLY A 259 -2.42 69.14 31.78
N THR A 260 -2.08 70.28 32.38
CA THR A 260 -2.52 70.66 33.73
C THR A 260 -3.05 72.08 33.71
N THR A 261 -4.20 72.29 34.32
CA THR A 261 -4.88 73.59 34.47
C THR A 261 -5.39 73.72 35.90
N ARG A 262 -5.78 74.93 36.31
CA ARG A 262 -6.50 75.15 37.57
C ARG A 262 -7.92 75.58 37.28
N ILE A 263 -8.85 74.96 37.99
CA ILE A 263 -10.25 75.35 38.00
C ILE A 263 -10.53 75.97 39.36
N PHE A 264 -11.34 77.02 39.38
CA PHE A 264 -11.53 77.82 40.58
C PHE A 264 -12.99 78.22 40.77
N ALA A 265 -13.40 78.17 42.03
CA ALA A 265 -14.66 78.72 42.51
C ALA A 265 -14.39 80.12 43.07
N GLN A 266 -15.24 81.09 42.73
CA GLN A 266 -15.10 82.47 43.17
C GLN A 266 -16.43 83.07 43.64
N ASN A 267 -16.36 83.91 44.68
CA ASN A 267 -17.43 84.79 45.14
C ASN A 267 -16.80 86.13 45.55
N GLY A 268 -17.02 87.18 44.77
CA GLY A 268 -16.36 88.48 44.98
C GLY A 268 -14.82 88.33 44.90
N THR A 269 -14.13 88.68 45.99
CA THR A 269 -12.68 88.53 46.13
C THR A 269 -12.24 87.18 46.70
N LEU A 270 -13.17 86.36 47.22
CA LEU A 270 -12.86 85.03 47.75
C LEU A 270 -12.76 84.02 46.61
N ARG A 271 -11.67 83.27 46.58
CA ARG A 271 -11.35 82.26 45.55
C ARG A 271 -10.72 81.04 46.21
N ASP A 272 -11.08 79.85 45.75
CA ASP A 272 -10.34 78.62 46.04
C ASP A 272 -10.23 77.76 44.76
N THR A 273 -9.23 76.87 44.71
CA THR A 273 -8.75 76.25 43.47
C THR A 273 -8.58 74.73 43.58
N VAL A 274 -8.95 74.02 42.51
CA VAL A 274 -8.62 72.62 42.26
C VAL A 274 -7.64 72.51 41.09
N THR A 275 -6.54 71.78 41.27
CA THR A 275 -5.60 71.47 40.19
C THR A 275 -6.17 70.31 39.37
N THR A 276 -6.42 70.54 38.08
CA THR A 276 -6.98 69.53 37.17
C THR A 276 -5.89 69.06 36.20
N ILE A 277 -5.59 67.77 36.23
CA ILE A 277 -4.60 67.11 35.38
C ILE A 277 -5.36 66.24 34.37
N VAL A 278 -5.16 66.50 33.09
CA VAL A 278 -5.66 65.65 31.99
C VAL A 278 -4.46 64.88 31.44
N GLU A 279 -4.45 63.58 31.66
CA GLU A 279 -3.37 62.69 31.22
C GLU A 279 -3.98 61.48 30.52
N GLN A 280 -4.13 61.57 29.20
CA GLN A 280 -4.74 60.53 28.38
C GLN A 280 -3.91 59.24 28.43
N ARG A 281 -4.53 58.18 28.95
CA ARG A 281 -3.93 56.86 29.16
C ARG A 281 -4.55 55.84 28.21
N ALA A 282 -3.70 55.13 27.48
CA ALA A 282 -4.13 54.05 26.61
C ALA A 282 -4.68 52.87 27.43
N THR A 283 -5.90 52.46 27.13
CA THR A 283 -6.54 51.25 27.69
C THR A 283 -6.70 50.15 26.66
N GLN A 284 -6.72 50.49 25.38
CA GLN A 284 -6.72 49.55 24.26
C GLN A 284 -5.67 49.97 23.23
N ILE A 285 -5.11 48.99 22.54
CA ILE A 285 -4.25 49.17 21.36
C ILE A 285 -4.65 48.11 20.32
N VAL A 286 -4.48 48.44 19.04
CA VAL A 286 -4.82 47.56 17.91
C VAL A 286 -3.68 47.61 16.89
N ILE A 287 -3.10 46.46 16.58
CA ILE A 287 -2.11 46.25 15.51
C ILE A 287 -2.84 46.05 14.17
N ARG A 288 -2.29 46.61 13.09
CA ARG A 288 -2.76 46.40 11.72
C ARG A 288 -1.60 46.26 10.74
N PRO A 289 -1.75 45.48 9.65
CA PRO A 289 -2.92 44.64 9.32
C PRO A 289 -3.06 43.41 10.23
N ASP A 290 -4.31 42.95 10.40
CA ASP A 290 -4.68 41.70 11.07
C ASP A 290 -5.65 40.94 10.13
N PRO A 291 -5.33 39.71 9.69
CA PRO A 291 -4.09 38.97 9.94
C PRO A 291 -2.87 39.62 9.28
N VAL A 292 -1.70 39.41 9.88
CA VAL A 292 -0.41 39.88 9.32
C VAL A 292 -0.08 39.05 8.06
N PRO A 293 0.28 39.68 6.92
CA PRO A 293 0.80 38.98 5.76
C PRO A 293 2.00 38.09 6.09
N ALA A 294 1.96 36.84 5.64
CA ALA A 294 3.05 35.89 5.87
C ALA A 294 4.34 36.34 5.17
N ILE A 295 5.46 36.28 5.90
CA ILE A 295 6.79 36.50 5.36
C ILE A 295 7.22 35.21 4.64
N VAL A 296 7.31 35.23 3.31
CA VAL A 296 7.49 34.01 2.50
C VAL A 296 8.96 33.60 2.27
N SER A 297 9.92 34.45 2.62
CA SER A 297 11.35 34.16 2.48
C SER A 297 12.13 34.76 3.65
N LEU A 298 13.17 34.07 4.12
CA LEU A 298 13.98 34.60 5.21
C LEU A 298 14.68 35.90 4.80
N GLY A 299 14.60 36.88 5.70
CA GLY A 299 15.00 38.26 5.49
C GLY A 299 13.94 39.17 4.88
N ASP A 300 12.81 38.67 4.35
CA ASP A 300 11.70 39.53 3.90
C ASP A 300 11.07 40.30 5.09
N GLN A 301 10.38 41.40 4.78
CA GLN A 301 9.88 42.35 5.76
C GLN A 301 8.40 42.70 5.54
N VAL A 302 7.68 42.92 6.63
CA VAL A 302 6.31 43.45 6.63
C VAL A 302 6.22 44.62 7.62
N SER A 303 5.54 45.69 7.21
CA SER A 303 5.37 46.87 8.05
C SER A 303 4.04 46.78 8.81
N LEU A 304 4.09 46.95 10.13
CA LEU A 304 2.93 47.00 11.01
C LEU A 304 2.73 48.40 11.54
N THR A 305 1.47 48.75 11.79
CA THR A 305 1.07 49.98 12.48
C THR A 305 0.28 49.61 13.73
N ALA A 306 0.32 50.47 14.75
CA ALA A 306 -0.48 50.29 15.94
C ALA A 306 -1.13 51.62 16.35
N SER A 307 -2.41 51.56 16.70
CA SER A 307 -3.19 52.70 17.19
C SER A 307 -3.69 52.40 18.60
N ALA A 308 -3.45 53.31 19.54
CA ALA A 308 -3.92 53.19 20.92
C ALA A 308 -5.09 54.15 21.21
N THR A 309 -6.06 53.70 22.00
CA THR A 309 -7.21 54.49 22.44
C THR A 309 -7.36 54.49 23.96
N ASP A 310 -7.91 55.58 24.49
CA ASP A 310 -8.29 55.69 25.90
C ASP A 310 -9.61 54.97 26.23
N SER A 311 -10.03 55.07 27.50
CA SER A 311 -11.23 54.38 28.02
C SER A 311 -12.55 54.88 27.43
N LEU A 312 -12.54 55.97 26.65
CA LEU A 312 -13.69 56.52 25.95
C LEU A 312 -13.56 56.36 24.42
N GLY A 313 -12.53 55.66 23.95
CA GLY A 313 -12.31 55.34 22.54
C GLY A 313 -11.59 56.43 21.75
N PHE A 314 -11.11 57.51 22.39
CA PHE A 314 -10.34 58.54 21.69
C PHE A 314 -8.89 58.10 21.48
N VAL A 315 -8.33 58.38 20.31
CA VAL A 315 -6.95 58.01 19.96
C VAL A 315 -5.97 58.79 20.83
N VAL A 316 -5.02 58.08 21.43
CA VAL A 316 -3.98 58.66 22.28
C VAL A 316 -2.92 59.31 21.39
N THR A 317 -2.97 60.64 21.29
CA THR A 317 -2.18 61.41 20.32
C THR A 317 -1.29 62.44 21.03
N VAL A 318 -0.42 61.96 21.92
CA VAL A 318 0.45 62.80 22.75
C VAL A 318 1.85 62.90 22.12
N PRO A 319 2.45 64.11 22.00
CA PRO A 319 3.81 64.26 21.47
C PRO A 319 4.84 63.38 22.20
N ASN A 320 5.71 62.72 21.43
CA ASN A 320 6.71 61.75 21.91
C ASN A 320 6.14 60.49 22.62
N LYS A 321 4.84 60.24 22.58
CA LYS A 321 4.19 59.04 23.12
C LYS A 321 3.61 58.18 21.98
N THR A 322 4.45 57.33 21.40
CA THR A 322 4.08 56.35 20.36
C THR A 322 4.07 54.93 20.93
N PRO A 323 3.37 53.96 20.31
CA PRO A 323 3.47 52.56 20.69
C PRO A 323 4.91 52.05 20.68
N GLY A 324 5.31 51.37 21.75
CA GLY A 324 6.55 50.59 21.78
C GLY A 324 6.34 49.22 21.18
N TRP A 325 7.27 48.78 20.34
CA TRP A 325 7.25 47.45 19.71
C TRP A 325 8.26 46.51 20.36
N ALA A 326 7.88 45.24 20.52
CA ALA A 326 8.79 44.17 20.88
C ALA A 326 8.41 42.86 20.18
N THR A 327 9.37 41.94 20.05
CA THR A 327 9.11 40.55 19.63
C THR A 327 9.16 39.64 20.84
N LEU A 328 8.26 38.67 20.91
CA LEU A 328 8.29 37.60 21.90
C LEU A 328 9.16 36.42 21.42
N ASP A 329 9.37 36.30 20.11
CA ASP A 329 9.96 35.14 19.46
C ASP A 329 11.10 35.59 18.48
N PRO A 330 12.22 36.18 19.01
CA PRO A 330 13.26 36.84 18.21
C PRO A 330 14.05 35.93 17.27
N THR A 331 14.01 34.61 17.49
CA THR A 331 14.59 33.61 16.59
C THR A 331 13.74 33.36 15.34
N ILE A 332 12.48 33.81 15.33
CA ILE A 332 11.53 33.67 14.23
C ILE A 332 11.36 35.02 13.52
N ALA A 333 11.10 36.09 14.27
CA ALA A 333 10.94 37.44 13.71
C ALA A 333 11.44 38.53 14.66
N THR A 334 12.09 39.56 14.11
CA THR A 334 12.48 40.78 14.83
C THR A 334 11.61 41.96 14.38
N VAL A 335 11.34 42.91 15.27
CA VAL A 335 10.60 44.15 14.95
C VAL A 335 11.41 45.37 15.36
N ASP A 336 11.44 46.40 14.53
CA ASP A 336 12.10 47.66 14.83
C ASP A 336 11.17 48.64 15.59
N ARG A 337 11.73 49.79 16.00
CA ARG A 337 10.97 50.84 16.72
C ARG A 337 9.82 51.47 15.93
N ASN A 338 9.73 51.23 14.62
CA ASN A 338 8.72 51.79 13.72
C ASN A 338 7.64 50.75 13.35
N GLY A 339 7.75 49.50 13.81
CA GLY A 339 6.84 48.41 13.47
C GLY A 339 7.25 47.60 12.24
N LEU A 340 8.48 47.78 11.71
CA LEU A 340 8.99 46.98 10.61
C LEU A 340 9.46 45.61 11.13
N VAL A 341 8.71 44.57 10.78
CA VAL A 341 9.00 43.18 11.14
C VAL A 341 9.86 42.53 10.07
N THR A 342 10.92 41.83 10.45
CA THR A 342 11.82 41.06 9.58
C THR A 342 11.79 39.58 9.95
N GLY A 343 11.61 38.68 8.97
CA GLY A 343 11.67 37.24 9.20
C GLY A 343 13.11 36.74 9.36
N VAL A 344 13.39 36.04 10.46
CA VAL A 344 14.73 35.53 10.85
C VAL A 344 14.81 34.00 10.80
N GLY A 345 13.74 33.31 11.18
CA GLY A 345 13.66 31.85 11.19
C GLY A 345 12.26 31.35 10.83
N VAL A 346 12.16 30.14 10.29
CA VAL A 346 10.89 29.56 9.86
C VAL A 346 10.02 29.17 11.07
N GLY A 347 8.75 29.58 11.07
CA GLY A 347 7.81 29.27 12.15
C GLY A 347 6.67 30.28 12.26
N SER A 348 6.03 30.31 13.43
CA SER A 348 5.07 31.36 13.82
C SER A 348 5.63 32.08 15.03
N GLY A 349 5.92 33.38 14.88
CA GLY A 349 6.41 34.25 15.93
C GLY A 349 5.36 35.30 16.30
N ARG A 350 5.55 36.01 17.41
CA ARG A 350 4.63 37.07 17.86
C ARG A 350 5.33 38.38 18.09
N VAL A 351 4.70 39.45 17.65
CA VAL A 351 5.12 40.83 17.92
C VAL A 351 4.04 41.52 18.74
N VAL A 352 4.47 42.27 19.75
CA VAL A 352 3.60 42.96 20.70
C VAL A 352 3.80 44.47 20.56
N ALA A 353 2.69 45.20 20.51
CA ALA A 353 2.66 46.65 20.62
C ALA A 353 2.14 47.03 22.01
N VAL A 354 2.81 47.97 22.69
CA VAL A 354 2.50 48.38 24.05
C VAL A 354 2.43 49.91 24.13
N MET A 355 1.40 50.43 24.80
CA MET A 355 1.34 51.83 25.25
C MET A 355 0.68 51.88 26.63
N ASP A 356 1.31 52.56 27.58
CA ASP A 356 0.90 52.56 29.00
C ASP A 356 0.68 51.13 29.53
N ALA A 357 -0.55 50.78 29.93
CA ALA A 357 -0.92 49.43 30.34
C ALA A 357 -1.50 48.58 29.20
N ALA A 358 -1.90 49.19 28.09
CA ALA A 358 -2.50 48.53 26.93
C ALA A 358 -1.47 47.73 26.14
N ARG A 359 -1.87 46.55 25.67
CA ARG A 359 -1.06 45.65 24.85
C ARG A 359 -1.92 44.94 23.82
N ASP A 360 -1.36 44.71 22.65
CA ASP A 360 -1.93 43.86 21.60
C ASP A 360 -0.81 43.03 20.98
N THR A 361 -1.12 41.85 20.47
CA THR A 361 -0.14 40.86 20.00
C THR A 361 -0.57 40.27 18.67
N ALA A 362 0.22 40.53 17.62
CA ALA A 362 0.00 39.99 16.30
C ALA A 362 0.90 38.77 16.05
N ALA A 363 0.32 37.72 15.46
CA ALA A 363 1.07 36.54 15.02
C ALA A 363 1.65 36.78 13.62
N VAL A 364 2.91 36.39 13.42
CA VAL A 364 3.67 36.55 12.19
C VAL A 364 4.12 35.17 11.72
N ALA A 365 3.55 34.70 10.61
CA ALA A 365 4.01 33.48 9.96
C ALA A 365 5.25 33.79 9.10
N VAL A 366 6.32 33.03 9.31
CA VAL A 366 7.59 33.16 8.57
C VAL A 366 7.92 31.82 7.92
N GLY A 367 8.11 31.83 6.61
CA GLY A 367 8.54 30.70 5.79
C GLY A 367 9.83 30.99 5.04
N ASP A 368 10.38 29.96 4.42
CA ASP A 368 11.46 30.09 3.44
C ASP A 368 11.07 29.30 2.19
N LEU A 369 10.30 29.93 1.31
CA LEU A 369 9.78 29.29 0.11
C LEU A 369 10.82 29.30 -1.01
N PRO A 370 11.08 28.14 -1.66
CA PRO A 370 11.90 28.06 -2.85
C PRO A 370 11.40 28.97 -3.99
N ALA A 371 12.28 29.83 -4.49
CA ALA A 371 12.05 30.65 -5.69
C ALA A 371 12.96 30.23 -6.87
N SER A 372 14.05 29.53 -6.61
CA SER A 372 14.82 28.82 -7.64
C SER A 372 15.47 27.55 -7.08
N VAL A 373 15.66 26.56 -7.94
CA VAL A 373 16.45 25.35 -7.70
C VAL A 373 17.38 25.16 -8.89
N VAL A 374 18.62 24.77 -8.64
CA VAL A 374 19.63 24.48 -9.67
C VAL A 374 20.26 23.13 -9.38
N VAL A 375 20.14 22.19 -10.32
CA VAL A 375 20.65 20.82 -10.23
C VAL A 375 22.07 20.74 -10.78
N GLN A 376 22.94 19.99 -10.09
CA GLN A 376 24.28 19.67 -10.57
C GLN A 376 24.55 18.15 -10.57
N PRO A 377 25.22 17.63 -11.62
CA PRO A 377 25.54 18.33 -12.88
C PRO A 377 24.29 18.53 -13.75
N ALA A 378 24.26 19.57 -14.59
CA ALA A 378 23.15 19.85 -15.51
C ALA A 378 22.99 18.78 -16.61
N SER A 379 24.07 18.08 -16.94
CA SER A 379 24.02 16.86 -17.75
C SER A 379 25.18 15.91 -17.39
N ALA A 380 24.98 14.62 -17.66
CA ALA A 380 26.01 13.60 -17.47
C ALA A 380 25.80 12.40 -18.42
N THR A 381 26.90 11.73 -18.75
CA THR A 381 26.88 10.45 -19.47
C THR A 381 27.38 9.34 -18.54
N LEU A 382 26.57 8.30 -18.37
CA LEU A 382 26.92 7.07 -17.66
C LEU A 382 27.30 6.01 -18.69
N ALA A 383 28.49 5.42 -18.58
CA ALA A 383 29.08 4.59 -19.64
C ALA A 383 28.53 3.14 -19.67
N SER A 384 28.03 2.68 -18.54
CA SER A 384 27.48 1.34 -18.34
C SER A 384 26.17 1.36 -17.54
N VAL A 385 25.34 0.34 -17.73
CA VAL A 385 24.24 0.06 -16.79
C VAL A 385 24.83 -0.24 -15.40
N LYS A 386 24.09 0.09 -14.33
CA LYS A 386 24.52 0.12 -12.92
C LYS A 386 25.54 1.22 -12.56
N ASP A 387 26.02 2.03 -13.50
CA ASP A 387 26.78 3.23 -13.12
C ASP A 387 25.89 4.23 -12.37
N THR A 388 26.52 5.05 -11.52
CA THR A 388 25.82 5.90 -10.57
C THR A 388 26.30 7.33 -10.64
N LEU A 389 25.38 8.27 -10.80
CA LEU A 389 25.62 9.71 -10.72
C LEU A 389 25.16 10.24 -9.37
N LEU A 390 26.08 10.82 -8.59
CA LEU A 390 25.72 11.62 -7.43
C LEU A 390 25.11 12.94 -7.90
N LEU A 391 23.92 13.25 -7.41
CA LEU A 391 23.22 14.49 -7.70
C LEU A 391 23.34 15.45 -6.52
N SER A 392 23.30 16.75 -6.81
CA SER A 392 23.10 17.79 -5.82
C SER A 392 22.17 18.85 -6.39
N ALA A 393 21.51 19.62 -5.54
CA ALA A 393 20.76 20.79 -5.97
C ALA A 393 20.88 21.91 -4.94
N THR A 394 21.08 23.13 -5.42
CA THR A 394 21.08 24.35 -4.60
C THR A 394 19.74 25.04 -4.73
N VAL A 395 19.10 25.34 -3.61
CA VAL A 395 17.78 26.00 -3.56
C VAL A 395 17.95 27.39 -2.97
N ARG A 396 17.34 28.39 -3.61
CA ARG A 396 17.35 29.78 -3.13
C ARG A 396 15.94 30.34 -3.02
N ASN A 397 15.74 31.21 -2.05
CA ASN A 397 14.50 31.95 -1.81
C ASN A 397 14.36 33.18 -2.72
N SER A 398 13.29 33.96 -2.58
CA SER A 398 12.99 35.13 -3.44
C SER A 398 14.07 36.22 -3.40
N ARG A 399 14.85 36.31 -2.31
CA ARG A 399 15.96 37.27 -2.13
C ARG A 399 17.30 36.74 -2.66
N GLY A 400 17.34 35.52 -3.19
CA GLY A 400 18.58 34.86 -3.64
C GLY A 400 19.39 34.20 -2.52
N ASN A 401 18.91 34.21 -1.28
CA ASN A 401 19.55 33.55 -0.14
C ASN A 401 19.42 32.03 -0.25
N LEU A 402 20.43 31.28 0.22
CA LEU A 402 20.41 29.82 0.24
C LEU A 402 19.46 29.30 1.32
N ILE A 403 18.50 28.47 0.91
CA ILE A 403 17.63 27.73 1.84
C ILE A 403 18.46 26.59 2.45
N GLN A 404 18.53 26.54 3.78
CA GLN A 404 19.25 25.49 4.50
C GLN A 404 18.38 24.22 4.62
N ASN A 405 18.98 23.05 4.36
CA ASN A 405 18.30 21.74 4.39
C ASN A 405 16.95 21.70 3.62
N PRO A 406 16.90 22.14 2.35
CA PRO A 406 15.65 22.20 1.60
C PRO A 406 15.09 20.80 1.34
N VAL A 407 13.78 20.64 1.46
CA VAL A 407 13.09 19.41 1.05
C VAL A 407 13.04 19.37 -0.47
N ILE A 408 13.78 18.44 -1.07
CA ILE A 408 13.86 18.27 -2.53
C ILE A 408 13.33 16.89 -2.92
N THR A 409 12.27 16.87 -3.72
CA THR A 409 11.71 15.65 -4.31
C THR A 409 12.38 15.39 -5.65
N TRP A 410 13.09 14.26 -5.75
CA TRP A 410 13.76 13.82 -6.97
C TRP A 410 12.93 12.76 -7.70
N ARG A 411 12.87 12.83 -9.04
CA ARG A 411 12.29 11.78 -9.88
C ARG A 411 13.00 11.68 -11.24
N ALA A 412 13.00 10.52 -11.86
CA ALA A 412 13.31 10.38 -13.27
C ALA A 412 12.03 10.54 -14.13
N SER A 413 12.15 11.15 -15.31
CA SER A 413 11.06 11.20 -16.31
C SER A 413 10.79 9.84 -16.95
N ASP A 414 11.82 9.00 -17.06
CA ASP A 414 11.71 7.58 -17.46
C ASP A 414 12.59 6.75 -16.52
N THR A 415 11.94 6.01 -15.61
CA THR A 415 12.56 5.11 -14.63
C THR A 415 13.10 3.82 -15.25
N THR A 416 12.73 3.49 -16.49
CA THR A 416 13.26 2.33 -17.21
C THR A 416 14.65 2.58 -17.80
N ILE A 417 15.05 3.86 -17.94
CA ILE A 417 16.41 4.29 -18.34
C ILE A 417 17.29 4.53 -17.11
N THR A 418 16.80 5.33 -16.15
CA THR A 418 17.54 5.68 -14.91
C THR A 418 16.57 5.76 -13.74
N ARG A 419 16.85 5.09 -12.62
CA ARG A 419 16.11 5.29 -11.37
C ARG A 419 16.83 6.30 -10.47
N VAL A 420 16.13 6.88 -9.50
CA VAL A 420 16.74 7.73 -8.47
C VAL A 420 16.53 7.10 -7.10
N ASP A 421 17.64 6.73 -6.46
CA ASP A 421 17.66 6.29 -5.07
C ASP A 421 17.93 7.52 -4.19
N THR A 422 17.04 7.87 -3.27
CA THR A 422 17.09 9.15 -2.54
C THR A 422 17.75 9.08 -1.17
N ALA A 423 17.94 7.89 -0.61
CA ALA A 423 18.56 7.67 0.70
C ALA A 423 19.87 6.86 0.55
N PRO A 424 20.97 7.24 1.24
CA PRO A 424 21.12 8.39 2.15
C PRO A 424 21.36 9.73 1.44
N ARG A 425 21.49 9.74 0.10
CA ARG A 425 21.71 10.93 -0.74
C ARG A 425 21.22 10.65 -2.17
N PRO A 426 20.76 11.66 -2.94
CA PRO A 426 20.18 11.43 -4.25
C PRO A 426 21.21 10.90 -5.26
N LEU A 427 20.97 9.67 -5.71
CA LEU A 427 21.83 8.93 -6.62
C LEU A 427 21.01 8.48 -7.83
N ALA A 428 21.35 8.98 -9.02
CA ALA A 428 20.79 8.46 -10.26
C ALA A 428 21.54 7.19 -10.64
N VAL A 429 20.83 6.06 -10.78
CA VAL A 429 21.40 4.75 -11.11
C VAL A 429 20.93 4.33 -12.50
N ALA A 430 21.89 4.06 -13.39
CA ALA A 430 21.63 3.60 -14.75
C ALA A 430 20.94 2.22 -14.76
N VAL A 431 19.83 2.10 -15.49
CA VAL A 431 19.01 0.88 -15.62
C VAL A 431 19.03 0.32 -17.05
N ARG A 432 18.92 1.19 -18.06
CA ARG A 432 18.93 0.82 -19.49
C ARG A 432 19.56 1.94 -20.32
N ALA A 433 20.18 1.59 -21.43
CA ALA A 433 20.67 2.58 -22.40
C ALA A 433 19.53 3.48 -22.92
N GLY A 434 19.82 4.77 -23.11
CA GLY A 434 18.88 5.81 -23.51
C GLY A 434 19.17 7.14 -22.81
N THR A 435 18.38 8.18 -23.12
CA THR A 435 18.49 9.50 -22.47
C THR A 435 17.21 9.81 -21.71
N THR A 436 17.33 10.24 -20.46
CA THR A 436 16.22 10.63 -19.59
C THR A 436 16.55 11.92 -18.83
N ARG A 437 15.53 12.52 -18.21
CA ARG A 437 15.70 13.69 -17.34
C ARG A 437 15.50 13.30 -15.89
N ILE A 438 16.38 13.77 -15.02
CA ILE A 438 16.18 13.72 -13.58
C ILE A 438 15.69 15.10 -13.14
N VAL A 439 14.49 15.15 -12.58
CA VAL A 439 13.83 16.38 -12.13
C VAL A 439 13.98 16.50 -10.62
N ALA A 440 14.57 17.60 -10.16
CA ALA A 440 14.52 18.03 -8.77
C ALA A 440 13.39 19.04 -8.61
N VAL A 441 12.57 18.88 -7.57
CA VAL A 441 11.52 19.85 -7.21
C VAL A 441 11.69 20.28 -5.77
N ALA A 442 11.72 21.59 -5.55
CA ALA A 442 11.70 22.21 -4.23
C ALA A 442 10.48 23.14 -4.19
N GLY A 443 9.47 22.82 -3.38
CA GLY A 443 8.21 23.57 -3.37
C GLY A 443 7.54 23.58 -4.75
N SER A 444 7.30 24.78 -5.30
CA SER A 444 6.69 25.01 -6.61
C SER A 444 7.69 25.11 -7.77
N VAL A 445 9.01 25.13 -7.50
CA VAL A 445 10.04 25.29 -8.54
C VAL A 445 10.75 23.98 -8.84
N ALA A 446 11.16 23.81 -10.10
CA ALA A 446 11.77 22.60 -10.61
C ALA A 446 12.94 22.91 -11.56
N ASP A 447 13.95 22.05 -11.56
CA ASP A 447 15.06 22.05 -12.53
C ASP A 447 15.44 20.61 -12.88
N THR A 448 16.15 20.41 -14.00
CA THR A 448 16.42 19.09 -14.57
C THR A 448 17.87 18.85 -14.95
N SER A 449 18.41 17.70 -14.55
CA SER A 449 19.64 17.13 -15.10
C SER A 449 19.31 16.20 -16.27
N VAL A 450 20.03 16.30 -17.39
CA VAL A 450 19.93 15.37 -18.52
C VAL A 450 20.94 14.23 -18.35
N VAL A 451 20.44 13.01 -18.13
CA VAL A 451 21.28 11.81 -17.96
C VAL A 451 21.16 10.93 -19.20
N THR A 452 22.28 10.73 -19.88
CA THR A 452 22.41 9.77 -20.97
C THR A 452 23.12 8.52 -20.45
N VAL A 453 22.44 7.38 -20.50
CA VAL A 453 23.03 6.07 -20.22
C VAL A 453 23.44 5.44 -21.54
N THR A 454 24.72 5.13 -21.68
CA THR A 454 25.20 4.17 -22.68
C THR A 454 25.44 2.82 -22.01
N ASN A 455 25.61 1.79 -22.82
CA ASN A 455 26.05 0.48 -22.37
C ASN A 455 26.88 -0.15 -23.49
N ALA A 456 27.80 0.66 -24.04
CA ALA A 456 28.61 0.26 -25.18
C ALA A 456 29.70 -0.74 -24.72
N PRO A 457 30.05 -1.72 -25.57
CA PRO A 457 31.18 -2.58 -25.30
C PRO A 457 32.50 -1.81 -25.35
N VAL A 458 33.48 -2.27 -24.57
CA VAL A 458 34.87 -1.82 -24.64
C VAL A 458 35.84 -2.96 -24.98
N SER A 459 35.39 -4.22 -24.86
CA SER A 459 36.13 -5.40 -25.31
C SER A 459 35.22 -6.42 -25.98
N LEU A 460 35.82 -7.20 -26.88
CA LEU A 460 35.28 -8.41 -27.49
C LEU A 460 36.44 -9.41 -27.52
N ASP A 461 36.25 -10.57 -26.90
CA ASP A 461 37.30 -11.57 -26.67
C ASP A 461 36.76 -12.97 -26.98
N ILE A 462 37.40 -13.68 -27.91
CA ILE A 462 37.19 -15.11 -28.15
C ILE A 462 38.16 -15.86 -27.24
N THR A 463 37.63 -16.39 -26.15
CA THR A 463 38.37 -17.10 -25.08
C THR A 463 39.19 -18.34 -25.50
N ARG A 464 39.29 -18.65 -26.80
CA ARG A 464 40.11 -19.72 -27.39
C ARG A 464 40.93 -19.18 -28.56
N ALA A 465 42.25 -19.34 -28.51
CA ALA A 465 43.15 -18.91 -29.59
C ALA A 465 43.09 -19.80 -30.85
N ALA A 466 42.87 -21.11 -30.68
CA ALA A 466 42.74 -22.07 -31.78
C ALA A 466 41.93 -23.30 -31.36
N ASP A 467 41.35 -24.00 -32.34
CA ASP A 467 40.61 -25.25 -32.11
C ASP A 467 40.73 -26.21 -33.33
N THR A 468 40.32 -27.47 -33.17
CA THR A 468 40.45 -28.51 -34.20
C THR A 468 39.20 -29.38 -34.31
N LEU A 469 38.67 -29.48 -35.53
CA LEU A 469 37.58 -30.37 -35.93
C LEU A 469 38.18 -31.60 -36.62
N THR A 470 37.78 -32.82 -36.23
CA THR A 470 38.45 -34.06 -36.66
C THR A 470 37.74 -34.80 -37.79
N SER A 471 36.45 -34.53 -37.99
CA SER A 471 35.62 -35.05 -39.07
C SER A 471 34.95 -33.91 -39.86
N ILE A 472 34.77 -34.10 -41.16
CA ILE A 472 33.86 -33.23 -41.93
C ILE A 472 32.45 -33.34 -41.34
N TRP A 473 31.76 -32.21 -41.29
CA TRP A 473 30.49 -31.94 -40.59
C TRP A 473 30.58 -31.73 -39.07
N ASP A 474 31.74 -31.89 -38.44
CA ASP A 474 31.89 -31.51 -37.03
C ASP A 474 31.54 -30.04 -36.78
N SER A 475 30.99 -29.78 -35.59
CA SER A 475 30.42 -28.48 -35.24
C SER A 475 30.97 -27.99 -33.90
N LEU A 476 31.50 -26.77 -33.87
CA LEU A 476 32.10 -26.12 -32.70
C LEU A 476 31.41 -24.78 -32.44
N PRO A 477 30.74 -24.58 -31.30
CA PRO A 477 30.33 -23.26 -30.86
C PRO A 477 31.56 -22.47 -30.40
N VAL A 478 31.82 -21.32 -31.01
CA VAL A 478 32.91 -20.41 -30.62
C VAL A 478 32.36 -19.38 -29.62
N PRO A 479 32.75 -19.43 -28.33
CA PRO A 479 32.28 -18.47 -27.34
C PRO A 479 33.01 -17.13 -27.48
N ALA A 480 32.23 -16.05 -27.62
CA ALA A 480 32.72 -14.68 -27.54
C ALA A 480 32.18 -14.00 -26.28
N VAL A 481 33.07 -13.35 -25.52
CA VAL A 481 32.74 -12.52 -24.36
C VAL A 481 32.83 -11.06 -24.77
N ILE A 482 31.77 -10.31 -24.48
CA ILE A 482 31.72 -8.86 -24.68
C ILE A 482 31.62 -8.22 -23.31
N LEU A 483 32.50 -7.27 -22.96
CA LEU A 483 32.39 -6.52 -21.72
C LEU A 483 32.14 -5.03 -21.99
N ASN A 484 31.35 -4.39 -21.13
CA ASN A 484 31.25 -2.92 -21.07
C ASN A 484 32.39 -2.30 -20.23
N ALA A 485 32.40 -0.97 -20.12
CA ALA A 485 33.42 -0.23 -19.36
C ALA A 485 33.52 -0.62 -17.87
N ARG A 486 32.49 -1.28 -17.32
CA ARG A 486 32.40 -1.77 -15.95
C ARG A 486 32.95 -3.19 -15.76
N GLY A 487 33.27 -3.89 -16.84
CA GLY A 487 33.59 -5.31 -16.84
C GLY A 487 32.36 -6.24 -16.75
N ASP A 488 31.14 -5.71 -16.86
CA ASP A 488 29.92 -6.53 -16.92
C ASP A 488 29.75 -7.13 -18.33
N SER A 489 29.33 -8.39 -18.41
CA SER A 489 29.09 -9.09 -19.67
C SER A 489 27.85 -8.58 -20.42
N LEU A 490 27.99 -8.30 -21.71
CA LEU A 490 26.89 -7.94 -22.62
C LEU A 490 26.39 -9.14 -23.44
N ALA A 491 25.19 -9.02 -24.00
CA ALA A 491 24.61 -10.05 -24.85
C ALA A 491 25.39 -10.23 -26.17
N SER A 492 25.74 -11.47 -26.51
CA SER A 492 26.46 -11.83 -27.73
C SER A 492 25.64 -11.69 -29.03
N THR A 493 24.36 -11.33 -28.94
CA THR A 493 23.46 -11.12 -30.09
C THR A 493 23.88 -9.98 -31.02
N SER A 494 24.86 -9.16 -30.62
CA SER A 494 25.43 -8.08 -31.43
C SER A 494 26.80 -8.43 -32.04
N VAL A 495 27.22 -9.70 -31.99
CA VAL A 495 28.40 -10.20 -32.73
C VAL A 495 28.00 -10.54 -34.17
N GLN A 496 28.75 -10.00 -35.13
CA GLN A 496 28.79 -10.45 -36.51
C GLN A 496 29.94 -11.46 -36.67
N TRP A 497 29.60 -12.65 -37.16
CA TRP A 497 30.55 -13.72 -37.41
C TRP A 497 30.91 -13.79 -38.89
N SER A 498 32.17 -14.12 -39.19
CA SER A 498 32.65 -14.39 -40.54
C SER A 498 33.76 -15.43 -40.53
N SER A 499 33.98 -16.09 -41.68
CA SER A 499 35.07 -17.04 -41.90
C SER A 499 35.80 -16.64 -43.18
N ASP A 500 37.14 -16.67 -43.18
CA ASP A 500 37.93 -16.41 -44.39
C ASP A 500 37.90 -17.58 -45.40
N ALA A 501 37.57 -18.78 -44.93
CA ALA A 501 37.44 -20.00 -45.73
C ALA A 501 36.12 -20.73 -45.39
N PRO A 502 34.95 -20.19 -45.78
CA PRO A 502 33.64 -20.76 -45.42
C PRO A 502 33.38 -22.15 -46.03
N PHE A 503 34.09 -22.52 -47.10
CA PHE A 503 34.06 -23.88 -47.68
C PHE A 503 34.93 -24.90 -46.92
N VAL A 504 35.78 -24.45 -45.99
CA VAL A 504 36.55 -25.29 -45.05
C VAL A 504 35.84 -25.32 -43.69
N GLY A 505 35.55 -24.14 -43.13
CA GLY A 505 34.78 -23.97 -41.90
C GLY A 505 33.76 -22.85 -42.05
N SER A 506 32.49 -23.18 -42.25
CA SER A 506 31.39 -22.20 -42.32
C SER A 506 30.98 -21.79 -40.91
N VAL A 507 30.78 -20.51 -40.63
CA VAL A 507 30.24 -20.02 -39.35
C VAL A 507 28.86 -19.40 -39.53
N ASP A 508 27.95 -19.61 -38.59
CA ASP A 508 26.62 -18.99 -38.57
C ASP A 508 26.55 -17.71 -37.71
N GLY A 509 25.37 -17.07 -37.66
CA GLY A 509 25.16 -15.86 -36.87
C GLY A 509 25.23 -16.04 -35.35
N ALA A 510 25.28 -17.27 -34.83
CA ALA A 510 25.43 -17.58 -33.42
C ALA A 510 26.89 -17.94 -33.04
N GLY A 511 27.80 -18.02 -34.02
CA GLY A 511 29.19 -18.45 -33.81
C GLY A 511 29.38 -19.96 -33.85
N LEU A 512 28.41 -20.72 -34.38
CA LEU A 512 28.57 -22.16 -34.62
C LEU A 512 29.37 -22.37 -35.91
N VAL A 513 30.59 -22.87 -35.77
CA VAL A 513 31.46 -23.27 -36.88
C VAL A 513 31.13 -24.71 -37.26
N VAL A 514 30.99 -24.99 -38.56
CA VAL A 514 30.77 -26.33 -39.12
C VAL A 514 31.87 -26.64 -40.14
N ALA A 515 32.56 -27.77 -39.94
CA ALA A 515 33.53 -28.33 -40.88
C ALA A 515 32.84 -28.72 -42.20
N ARG A 516 33.35 -28.20 -43.32
CA ARG A 516 32.83 -28.44 -44.68
C ARG A 516 33.84 -29.16 -45.57
N ASP A 517 35.12 -28.85 -45.40
CA ASP A 517 36.25 -29.51 -46.07
C ASP A 517 37.50 -29.44 -45.17
N THR A 518 38.52 -30.23 -45.47
CA THR A 518 39.80 -30.24 -44.75
C THR A 518 40.62 -28.97 -45.01
N GLY A 519 41.36 -28.50 -44.00
CA GLY A 519 42.22 -27.32 -44.15
C GLY A 519 42.30 -26.44 -42.91
N ARG A 520 42.43 -25.13 -43.14
CA ARG A 520 42.42 -24.10 -42.09
C ARG A 520 41.43 -23.00 -42.44
N ALA A 521 40.76 -22.46 -41.43
CA ALA A 521 39.89 -21.29 -41.53
C ALA A 521 40.13 -20.39 -40.32
N VAL A 522 40.13 -19.07 -40.50
CA VAL A 522 40.10 -18.08 -39.42
C VAL A 522 38.68 -17.54 -39.29
N VAL A 523 38.07 -17.83 -38.14
CA VAL A 523 36.73 -17.35 -37.81
C VAL A 523 36.88 -16.07 -37.00
N ARG A 524 36.17 -15.02 -37.41
CA ARG A 524 36.28 -13.66 -36.86
C ARG A 524 34.95 -13.24 -36.24
N ALA A 525 35.02 -12.74 -35.01
CA ALA A 525 33.94 -12.03 -34.34
C ALA A 525 34.16 -10.53 -34.49
N LYS A 526 33.10 -9.77 -34.78
CA LYS A 526 33.09 -8.30 -34.81
C LYS A 526 31.87 -7.78 -34.08
N TYR A 527 31.99 -6.72 -33.29
CA TYR A 527 30.81 -6.09 -32.70
C TYR A 527 30.10 -5.18 -33.72
N ALA A 528 28.82 -5.46 -34.00
CA ALA A 528 28.08 -4.90 -35.13
C ALA A 528 27.93 -3.38 -35.16
N ILE A 529 27.97 -2.72 -34.00
CA ILE A 529 27.67 -1.28 -33.82
C ILE A 529 28.89 -0.53 -33.22
N ALA A 530 30.10 -1.08 -33.36
CA ALA A 530 31.31 -0.43 -32.86
C ALA A 530 31.64 0.83 -33.71
N PRO A 531 32.08 1.94 -33.09
CA PRO A 531 32.65 3.07 -33.83
C PRO A 531 33.95 2.65 -34.52
N GLY A 532 33.91 2.54 -35.85
CA GLY A 532 34.98 1.96 -36.66
C GLY A 532 35.13 0.45 -36.47
N ASP A 533 36.04 -0.18 -37.22
CA ASP A 533 36.24 -1.64 -37.20
C ASP A 533 37.08 -2.12 -36.00
N THR A 534 36.86 -1.53 -34.83
CA THR A 534 37.80 -1.51 -33.69
C THR A 534 37.63 -2.70 -32.75
N LEU A 535 36.39 -3.15 -32.51
CA LEU A 535 36.09 -4.30 -31.64
C LEU A 535 35.91 -5.56 -32.48
N ARG A 536 37.02 -6.30 -32.65
CA ARG A 536 37.11 -7.55 -33.39
C ARG A 536 38.09 -8.50 -32.73
N ASP A 537 37.84 -9.80 -32.85
CA ASP A 537 38.78 -10.85 -32.47
C ASP A 537 38.65 -12.07 -33.40
N SER A 538 39.59 -13.02 -33.37
CA SER A 538 39.63 -14.15 -34.28
C SER A 538 40.27 -15.41 -33.73
N ILE A 539 39.67 -16.57 -34.03
CA ILE A 539 40.15 -17.90 -33.71
C ILE A 539 40.61 -18.66 -34.97
N ALA A 540 41.72 -19.41 -34.86
CA ALA A 540 42.19 -20.29 -35.91
C ALA A 540 41.59 -21.70 -35.76
N ILE A 541 40.81 -22.13 -36.75
CA ILE A 541 40.21 -23.47 -36.84
C ILE A 541 41.00 -24.34 -37.81
N ARG A 542 41.32 -25.57 -37.40
CA ARG A 542 41.85 -26.63 -38.28
C ARG A 542 40.79 -27.70 -38.49
N VAL A 543 40.64 -28.16 -39.72
CA VAL A 543 39.67 -29.21 -40.07
C VAL A 543 40.42 -30.40 -40.69
N PHE A 544 40.19 -31.58 -40.12
CA PHE A 544 40.65 -32.86 -40.64
C PHE A 544 39.46 -33.75 -41.01
N ASN A 545 39.75 -34.90 -41.61
CA ASN A 545 38.78 -35.97 -41.85
C ASN A 545 39.44 -37.31 -41.50
N LEU A 546 39.62 -37.53 -40.19
CA LEU A 546 40.38 -38.66 -39.64
C LEU A 546 39.59 -39.98 -39.68
N PRO A 547 40.28 -41.13 -39.80
CA PRO A 547 39.64 -42.44 -39.76
C PRO A 547 39.22 -42.75 -38.31
N ALA A 548 38.00 -43.27 -38.14
CA ALA A 548 37.47 -43.70 -36.85
C ALA A 548 36.94 -45.14 -36.86
N SER A 549 36.54 -45.65 -38.03
CA SER A 549 36.28 -47.08 -38.24
C SER A 549 36.67 -47.51 -39.65
N ILE A 550 36.90 -48.80 -39.83
CA ILE A 550 36.83 -49.50 -41.12
C ILE A 550 35.70 -50.53 -41.01
N VAL A 551 34.94 -50.70 -42.08
CA VAL A 551 33.86 -51.70 -42.18
C VAL A 551 34.07 -52.50 -43.45
N LEU A 552 34.23 -53.82 -43.33
CA LEU A 552 34.35 -54.72 -44.47
C LEU A 552 32.97 -55.04 -45.09
N SER A 553 32.99 -55.55 -46.33
CA SER A 553 31.79 -55.89 -47.09
C SER A 553 31.05 -57.13 -46.57
N ASP A 554 31.64 -57.85 -45.62
CA ASP A 554 31.13 -59.11 -45.08
C ASP A 554 31.66 -59.33 -43.64
N ASP A 555 31.01 -60.19 -42.88
CA ASP A 555 31.32 -60.56 -41.49
C ASP A 555 31.78 -62.03 -41.35
N ARG A 556 31.18 -62.92 -42.15
CA ARG A 556 31.47 -64.36 -42.14
C ARG A 556 30.99 -65.02 -43.43
N ASP A 557 31.87 -65.81 -44.02
CA ASP A 557 31.54 -66.64 -45.17
C ASP A 557 31.95 -68.11 -44.97
N THR A 558 31.58 -68.96 -45.93
CA THR A 558 31.89 -70.39 -45.87
C THR A 558 32.13 -70.93 -47.28
N LEU A 559 33.29 -71.55 -47.48
CA LEU A 559 33.69 -72.20 -48.73
C LEU A 559 33.61 -73.72 -48.54
N THR A 560 33.16 -74.43 -49.58
CA THR A 560 32.88 -75.87 -49.54
C THR A 560 33.93 -76.73 -50.21
N ALA A 561 34.88 -76.12 -50.93
CA ALA A 561 35.99 -76.82 -51.57
C ALA A 561 37.24 -75.94 -51.65
N VAL A 562 38.41 -76.60 -51.66
CA VAL A 562 39.70 -75.96 -51.94
C VAL A 562 39.70 -75.40 -53.37
N GLY A 563 40.30 -74.22 -53.56
CA GLY A 563 40.32 -73.49 -54.83
C GLY A 563 39.12 -72.57 -55.07
N GLN A 564 38.10 -72.59 -54.20
CA GLN A 564 37.03 -71.58 -54.24
C GLN A 564 37.56 -70.22 -53.73
N SER A 565 37.03 -69.12 -54.28
CA SER A 565 37.44 -67.75 -53.92
C SER A 565 36.27 -66.81 -53.72
N LEU A 566 36.47 -65.81 -52.87
CA LEU A 566 35.60 -64.67 -52.60
C LEU A 566 36.42 -63.37 -52.68
N SER A 567 35.75 -62.23 -52.85
CA SER A 567 36.41 -60.92 -52.85
C SER A 567 35.73 -60.02 -51.85
N TYR A 568 36.53 -59.49 -50.92
CA TYR A 568 36.08 -58.52 -49.92
C TYR A 568 36.55 -57.12 -50.28
N SER A 569 35.72 -56.13 -49.92
CA SER A 569 36.09 -54.73 -49.95
C SER A 569 35.87 -54.13 -48.56
N GLY A 570 36.29 -52.89 -48.34
CA GLY A 570 36.00 -52.18 -47.10
C GLY A 570 35.88 -50.68 -47.31
N ALA A 571 35.19 -50.03 -46.39
CA ALA A 571 35.02 -48.59 -46.36
C ALA A 571 35.57 -48.03 -45.04
N VAL A 572 36.59 -47.18 -45.12
CA VAL A 572 37.04 -46.38 -43.99
C VAL A 572 36.03 -45.26 -43.77
N ARG A 573 35.69 -44.97 -42.52
CA ARG A 573 34.69 -43.98 -42.11
C ARG A 573 35.25 -43.08 -41.01
N ASN A 574 34.82 -41.82 -41.00
CA ASN A 574 35.14 -40.87 -39.92
C ASN A 574 34.23 -41.09 -38.69
N ALA A 575 34.40 -40.29 -37.64
CA ALA A 575 33.68 -40.45 -36.37
C ALA A 575 32.15 -40.28 -36.49
N ARG A 576 31.67 -39.70 -37.60
CA ARG A 576 30.24 -39.57 -37.93
C ARG A 576 29.70 -40.71 -38.81
N GLY A 577 30.52 -41.73 -39.07
CA GLY A 577 30.15 -42.86 -39.94
C GLY A 577 30.17 -42.55 -41.45
N ASN A 578 30.55 -41.34 -41.85
CA ASN A 578 30.65 -40.96 -43.26
C ASN A 578 31.91 -41.60 -43.88
N PRO A 579 31.82 -42.18 -45.11
CA PRO A 579 32.96 -42.79 -45.77
C PRO A 579 34.02 -41.75 -46.13
N ILE A 580 35.30 -42.12 -46.02
CA ILE A 580 36.45 -41.27 -46.35
C ILE A 580 37.35 -41.96 -47.38
N GLY A 581 37.65 -41.25 -48.46
CA GLY A 581 38.50 -41.75 -49.55
C GLY A 581 40.00 -41.62 -49.25
N GLY A 582 40.83 -42.18 -50.14
CA GLY A 582 42.30 -42.06 -50.08
C GLY A 582 43.02 -43.07 -49.19
N TYR A 583 42.29 -43.95 -48.49
CA TYR A 583 42.87 -45.02 -47.69
C TYR A 583 42.94 -46.34 -48.46
N THR A 584 44.16 -46.87 -48.66
CA THR A 584 44.38 -48.23 -49.15
C THR A 584 44.20 -49.23 -48.01
N ILE A 585 43.50 -50.34 -48.26
CA ILE A 585 43.32 -51.42 -47.29
C ILE A 585 44.43 -52.46 -47.48
N ALA A 586 45.19 -52.71 -46.41
CA ALA A 586 46.14 -53.82 -46.33
C ALA A 586 45.40 -55.09 -45.88
N TRP A 587 45.51 -56.17 -46.65
CA TRP A 587 44.84 -57.44 -46.37
C TRP A 587 45.80 -58.48 -45.81
N SER A 588 45.33 -59.25 -44.83
CA SER A 588 46.08 -60.37 -44.24
C SER A 588 45.15 -61.51 -43.80
N SER A 589 45.69 -62.71 -43.64
CA SER A 589 44.95 -63.88 -43.14
C SER A 589 45.68 -64.45 -41.93
N THR A 590 44.96 -64.76 -40.86
CA THR A 590 45.54 -65.44 -39.69
C THR A 590 45.87 -66.91 -39.94
N ASN A 591 45.34 -67.50 -41.02
CA ASN A 591 45.64 -68.87 -41.40
C ASN A 591 45.71 -69.03 -42.94
N PRO A 592 46.83 -68.63 -43.58
CA PRO A 592 47.01 -68.74 -45.03
C PRO A 592 46.96 -70.18 -45.59
N ALA A 593 47.09 -71.19 -44.73
CA ALA A 593 46.98 -72.61 -45.11
C ALA A 593 45.53 -73.10 -45.23
N ALA A 594 44.56 -72.39 -44.64
CA ALA A 594 43.14 -72.60 -44.89
C ALA A 594 42.58 -71.59 -45.91
N VAL A 595 42.89 -70.30 -45.74
CA VAL A 595 42.46 -69.23 -46.65
C VAL A 595 43.59 -68.25 -46.86
N SER A 596 44.12 -68.17 -48.08
CA SER A 596 45.03 -67.10 -48.48
C SER A 596 44.25 -65.86 -48.93
N VAL A 597 44.79 -64.65 -48.75
CA VAL A 597 44.16 -63.41 -49.23
C VAL A 597 45.14 -62.60 -50.07
N SER A 598 44.68 -62.07 -51.20
CA SER A 598 45.47 -61.23 -52.09
C SER A 598 45.47 -59.75 -51.65
N PRO A 599 46.42 -58.91 -52.11
CA PRO A 599 46.41 -57.47 -51.84
C PRO A 599 45.16 -56.72 -52.30
N GLY A 600 44.36 -57.33 -53.19
CA GLY A 600 43.07 -56.79 -53.65
C GLY A 600 41.85 -57.26 -52.84
N GLY A 601 42.04 -57.94 -51.71
CA GLY A 601 40.95 -58.49 -50.89
C GLY A 601 40.34 -59.80 -51.40
N GLY A 602 40.98 -60.46 -52.37
CA GLY A 602 40.55 -61.75 -52.89
C GLY A 602 40.98 -62.90 -51.95
N ALA A 603 40.05 -63.44 -51.18
CA ALA A 603 40.24 -64.59 -50.30
C ALA A 603 40.03 -65.91 -51.06
N THR A 604 40.96 -66.86 -50.94
CA THR A 604 40.94 -68.14 -51.66
C THR A 604 41.22 -69.31 -50.72
N ALA A 605 40.32 -70.29 -50.71
CA ALA A 605 40.46 -71.53 -49.95
C ALA A 605 41.67 -72.34 -50.42
N THR A 606 42.66 -72.50 -49.55
CA THR A 606 43.91 -73.25 -49.77
C THR A 606 43.91 -74.60 -49.05
N GLY A 607 43.06 -74.78 -48.04
CA GLY A 607 42.90 -76.01 -47.27
C GLY A 607 41.68 -75.94 -46.35
N PHE A 608 41.31 -77.06 -45.72
CA PHE A 608 40.21 -77.08 -44.74
C PHE A 608 40.63 -76.44 -43.41
N GLY A 609 39.73 -75.67 -42.79
CA GLY A 609 39.99 -74.95 -41.55
C GLY A 609 39.24 -73.62 -41.49
N ALA A 610 39.61 -72.77 -40.53
CA ALA A 610 39.09 -71.40 -40.44
C ALA A 610 40.24 -70.39 -40.47
N ALA A 611 39.95 -69.18 -40.95
CA ALA A 611 40.84 -68.04 -41.00
C ALA A 611 40.08 -66.75 -40.69
N PHE A 612 40.79 -65.77 -40.12
CA PHE A 612 40.32 -64.39 -40.05
C PHE A 612 41.01 -63.62 -41.18
N VAL A 613 40.21 -63.15 -42.14
CA VAL A 613 40.66 -62.28 -43.22
C VAL A 613 40.51 -60.84 -42.75
N ILE A 614 41.64 -60.21 -42.41
CA ILE A 614 41.71 -58.91 -41.76
C ILE A 614 42.03 -57.85 -42.80
N GLY A 615 41.18 -56.82 -42.91
CA GLY A 615 41.44 -55.60 -43.66
C GLY A 615 41.86 -54.47 -42.71
N GLN A 616 43.01 -53.86 -42.95
CA GLN A 616 43.57 -52.79 -42.13
C GLN A 616 43.73 -51.49 -42.92
N ALA A 617 43.30 -50.36 -42.37
CA ALA A 617 43.51 -49.03 -42.96
C ALA A 617 43.47 -47.93 -41.89
N GLY A 618 44.32 -46.91 -42.04
CA GLY A 618 44.32 -45.75 -41.13
C GLY A 618 44.66 -46.08 -39.66
N GLY A 619 45.36 -47.20 -39.40
CA GLY A 619 45.62 -47.70 -38.04
C GLY A 619 44.48 -48.52 -37.42
N LEU A 620 43.40 -48.76 -38.16
CA LEU A 620 42.21 -49.50 -37.75
C LEU A 620 42.13 -50.83 -38.50
N ALA A 621 41.38 -51.79 -37.95
CA ALA A 621 41.21 -53.12 -38.52
C ALA A 621 39.77 -53.61 -38.36
N ASP A 622 39.29 -54.38 -39.34
CA ASP A 622 38.03 -55.14 -39.30
C ASP A 622 38.26 -56.51 -39.99
N THR A 623 37.38 -57.48 -39.77
CA THR A 623 37.65 -58.91 -40.01
C THR A 623 36.45 -59.67 -40.58
N VAL A 624 36.67 -60.42 -41.67
CA VAL A 624 35.77 -61.48 -42.14
C VAL A 624 36.22 -62.82 -41.57
N ILE A 625 35.28 -63.62 -41.06
CA ILE A 625 35.55 -65.00 -40.62
C ILE A 625 35.27 -65.95 -41.78
N ASP A 626 36.31 -66.54 -42.37
CA ASP A 626 36.17 -67.54 -43.42
C ASP A 626 36.36 -68.95 -42.89
N VAL A 627 35.47 -69.85 -43.28
CA VAL A 627 35.51 -71.26 -42.90
C VAL A 627 35.46 -72.14 -44.14
N VAL A 628 36.47 -73.01 -44.31
CA VAL A 628 36.57 -73.98 -45.40
C VAL A 628 36.31 -75.38 -44.83
N VAL A 629 35.23 -76.03 -45.28
CA VAL A 629 34.80 -77.36 -44.80
C VAL A 629 34.32 -78.22 -45.96
N ASN A 630 34.48 -79.56 -45.87
CA ASN A 630 33.74 -80.46 -46.75
C ASN A 630 32.30 -80.60 -46.21
N PRO A 631 31.24 -80.17 -46.93
CA PRO A 631 29.88 -80.17 -46.42
C PRO A 631 29.21 -81.54 -46.58
N THR A 632 28.67 -82.11 -45.51
CA THR A 632 27.77 -83.30 -45.60
C THR A 632 26.35 -82.96 -46.07
N ARG A 633 26.06 -81.67 -46.27
CA ARG A 633 24.76 -81.13 -46.67
C ARG A 633 24.93 -79.88 -47.51
N LEU A 634 24.51 -79.96 -48.77
CA LEU A 634 24.46 -78.83 -49.69
C LEU A 634 23.05 -78.25 -49.73
N ILE A 635 22.93 -76.93 -49.83
CA ILE A 635 21.67 -76.20 -49.91
C ILE A 635 21.46 -75.67 -51.32
N VAL A 636 20.30 -75.98 -51.88
CA VAL A 636 19.77 -75.45 -53.14
C VAL A 636 18.62 -74.50 -52.80
N ASP A 637 18.69 -73.28 -53.30
CA ASP A 637 17.69 -72.22 -53.10
C ASP A 637 17.78 -71.21 -54.25
N ASN A 638 16.84 -71.29 -55.20
CA ASN A 638 16.78 -70.33 -56.30
C ASN A 638 16.28 -68.93 -55.88
N GLY A 639 15.78 -68.78 -54.65
CA GLY A 639 15.34 -67.49 -54.10
C GLY A 639 16.48 -66.58 -53.64
N ILE A 640 17.68 -67.13 -53.42
CA ILE A 640 18.86 -66.36 -52.99
C ILE A 640 19.77 -66.12 -54.20
N ALA A 641 20.05 -64.84 -54.48
CA ALA A 641 20.79 -64.37 -55.65
C ALA A 641 22.24 -63.94 -55.33
N ILE A 642 22.89 -64.58 -54.36
CA ILE A 642 24.25 -64.26 -53.93
C ILE A 642 25.24 -65.16 -54.70
N ALA A 643 26.13 -64.53 -55.48
CA ALA A 643 27.21 -65.19 -56.21
C ALA A 643 28.58 -64.89 -55.59
N PRO A 644 29.60 -65.76 -55.73
CA PRO A 644 29.50 -67.15 -56.22
C PRO A 644 28.67 -68.04 -55.29
N ARG A 645 28.27 -69.22 -55.80
CA ARG A 645 27.39 -70.19 -55.13
C ARG A 645 28.18 -71.44 -54.76
N PHE A 646 28.12 -71.85 -53.50
CA PHE A 646 28.91 -72.95 -52.93
C PHE A 646 28.05 -74.02 -52.24
N GLY A 647 26.72 -73.87 -52.23
CA GLY A 647 25.81 -74.77 -51.54
C GLY A 647 25.70 -74.53 -50.03
N THR A 648 26.13 -73.37 -49.54
CA THR A 648 26.02 -73.00 -48.12
C THR A 648 24.71 -72.26 -47.84
N ARG A 649 24.39 -72.01 -46.56
CA ARG A 649 23.18 -71.25 -46.18
C ARG A 649 23.16 -69.82 -46.73
N LYS A 650 24.33 -69.20 -46.89
CA LYS A 650 24.53 -67.83 -47.39
C LYS A 650 24.67 -67.80 -48.92
N ARG A 651 25.30 -68.83 -49.49
CA ARG A 651 25.60 -68.94 -50.93
C ARG A 651 25.07 -70.27 -51.51
N PRO A 652 23.74 -70.52 -51.50
CA PRO A 652 23.16 -71.77 -51.97
C PRO A 652 23.20 -71.90 -53.49
N TYR A 653 23.19 -73.13 -53.99
CA TYR A 653 23.09 -73.40 -55.42
C TYR A 653 21.72 -72.98 -55.98
N ALA A 654 21.67 -72.51 -57.23
CA ALA A 654 20.42 -72.09 -57.87
C ALA A 654 19.61 -73.29 -58.40
N ARG A 655 20.31 -74.35 -58.78
CA ARG A 655 19.73 -75.54 -59.42
C ARG A 655 19.97 -76.76 -58.57
N ILE A 656 19.02 -77.69 -58.60
CA ILE A 656 19.10 -78.97 -57.91
C ILE A 656 20.22 -79.80 -58.54
N GLY A 657 20.37 -79.77 -59.86
CA GLY A 657 21.43 -80.40 -60.62
C GLY A 657 22.83 -79.88 -60.26
N ASP A 658 22.98 -78.59 -59.96
CA ASP A 658 24.26 -78.02 -59.48
C ASP A 658 24.61 -78.61 -58.10
N GLY A 659 23.65 -78.62 -57.18
CA GLY A 659 23.80 -79.19 -55.84
C GLY A 659 24.06 -80.70 -55.85
N VAL A 660 23.39 -81.46 -56.71
CA VAL A 660 23.64 -82.89 -56.92
C VAL A 660 25.01 -83.11 -57.59
N SER A 661 25.41 -82.27 -58.53
CA SER A 661 26.72 -82.42 -59.19
C SER A 661 27.86 -82.22 -58.20
N ALA A 662 27.74 -81.24 -57.31
CA ALA A 662 28.70 -80.91 -56.26
C ALA A 662 28.67 -81.83 -55.03
N ALA A 663 27.61 -82.63 -54.85
CA ALA A 663 27.44 -83.54 -53.71
C ALA A 663 28.37 -84.76 -53.79
N ASP A 664 29.10 -85.05 -52.71
CA ASP A 664 29.85 -86.29 -52.55
C ASP A 664 28.92 -87.50 -52.30
N VAL A 665 29.51 -88.68 -52.14
CA VAL A 665 28.77 -89.89 -51.73
C VAL A 665 28.24 -89.72 -50.30
N ASP A 666 26.98 -90.06 -50.08
CA ASP A 666 26.19 -89.90 -48.84
C ASP A 666 25.71 -88.50 -48.49
N ASP A 667 26.06 -87.48 -49.28
CA ASP A 667 25.61 -86.12 -49.05
C ASP A 667 24.09 -85.95 -49.17
N THR A 668 23.58 -84.99 -48.39
CA THR A 668 22.20 -84.51 -48.50
C THR A 668 22.12 -83.21 -49.31
N VAL A 669 21.50 -83.28 -50.49
CA VAL A 669 21.08 -82.08 -51.23
C VAL A 669 19.74 -81.63 -50.65
N LEU A 670 19.78 -80.61 -49.80
CA LEU A 670 18.59 -79.94 -49.29
C LEU A 670 18.08 -78.93 -50.33
N VAL A 671 16.93 -79.22 -50.92
CA VAL A 671 16.23 -78.29 -51.80
C VAL A 671 15.24 -77.47 -50.98
N ARG A 672 15.39 -76.14 -50.96
CA ARG A 672 14.36 -75.25 -50.40
C ARG A 672 13.29 -74.95 -51.43
N ARG A 673 12.11 -74.52 -50.97
CA ARG A 673 10.96 -74.22 -51.84
C ARG A 673 11.31 -73.33 -53.05
N GLY A 674 12.20 -72.36 -52.85
CA GLY A 674 12.59 -71.38 -53.87
C GLY A 674 11.54 -70.28 -54.06
N THR A 675 11.84 -69.30 -54.90
CA THR A 675 10.90 -68.26 -55.36
C THR A 675 10.13 -68.67 -56.61
N ALA A 676 10.66 -69.64 -57.36
CA ALA A 676 10.05 -70.21 -58.55
C ALA A 676 10.29 -71.74 -58.60
N PRO A 677 9.53 -72.50 -59.41
CA PRO A 677 9.83 -73.91 -59.66
C PRO A 677 11.22 -74.10 -60.28
N TYR A 678 11.89 -75.19 -59.91
CA TYR A 678 13.20 -75.56 -60.43
C TYR A 678 13.06 -76.10 -61.85
N ALA A 679 13.39 -75.28 -62.85
CA ALA A 679 13.21 -75.57 -64.27
C ALA A 679 14.36 -76.43 -64.85
N GLU A 680 14.38 -77.73 -64.55
CA GLU A 680 15.50 -78.63 -64.88
C GLU A 680 15.12 -80.13 -64.86
N THR A 681 15.98 -80.99 -65.45
CA THR A 681 16.04 -82.43 -65.15
C THR A 681 17.14 -82.68 -64.12
N VAL A 682 16.83 -83.49 -63.10
CA VAL A 682 17.80 -83.86 -62.06
C VAL A 682 18.35 -85.27 -62.31
N ALA A 683 19.66 -85.39 -62.52
CA ALA A 683 20.32 -86.68 -62.76
C ALA A 683 21.04 -87.19 -61.50
N LEU A 684 20.49 -88.23 -60.88
CA LEU A 684 21.03 -88.89 -59.69
C LEU A 684 21.90 -90.08 -60.14
N THR A 685 23.22 -89.86 -60.19
CA THR A 685 24.22 -90.82 -60.71
C THR A 685 25.02 -91.54 -59.62
N ARG A 686 24.91 -91.11 -58.36
CA ARG A 686 25.59 -91.67 -57.18
C ARG A 686 24.66 -91.73 -55.97
N ARG A 687 25.12 -92.33 -54.86
CA ARG A 687 24.38 -92.41 -53.60
C ARG A 687 24.28 -91.02 -52.95
N VAL A 688 23.16 -90.35 -53.13
CA VAL A 688 22.83 -89.06 -52.50
C VAL A 688 21.41 -89.09 -51.93
N THR A 689 21.16 -88.21 -50.96
CA THR A 689 19.81 -87.92 -50.46
C THR A 689 19.33 -86.61 -51.04
N LEU A 690 18.32 -86.67 -51.93
CA LEU A 690 17.59 -85.49 -52.39
C LEU A 690 16.41 -85.25 -51.43
N LEU A 691 16.52 -84.20 -50.62
CA LEU A 691 15.55 -83.87 -49.57
C LEU A 691 14.98 -82.48 -49.81
N GLY A 692 13.68 -82.38 -50.05
CA GLY A 692 13.01 -81.09 -50.00
C GLY A 692 12.76 -80.63 -48.57
N ASP A 693 12.87 -79.32 -48.37
CA ASP A 693 12.48 -78.62 -47.14
C ASP A 693 10.95 -78.69 -46.99
N ASP A 694 10.49 -79.48 -46.02
CA ASP A 694 9.08 -79.69 -45.71
C ASP A 694 8.57 -78.79 -44.59
N SER A 695 9.34 -77.82 -44.10
CA SER A 695 8.94 -76.99 -42.96
C SER A 695 7.58 -76.28 -43.16
N ALA A 696 7.34 -75.71 -44.35
CA ALA A 696 6.07 -75.09 -44.71
C ALA A 696 4.95 -76.13 -44.98
N PHE A 697 5.30 -77.25 -45.61
CA PHE A 697 4.37 -78.34 -45.91
C PHE A 697 3.84 -79.02 -44.65
N ALA A 698 4.73 -79.38 -43.71
CA ALA A 698 4.39 -80.04 -42.45
C ALA A 698 3.57 -79.14 -41.51
N ALA A 699 3.66 -77.81 -41.67
CA ALA A 699 2.86 -76.84 -40.94
C ALA A 699 1.46 -76.60 -41.56
N SER A 700 1.17 -77.10 -42.76
CA SER A 700 -0.09 -76.86 -43.46
C SER A 700 -1.17 -77.90 -43.14
N VAL A 701 -2.40 -77.42 -42.91
CA VAL A 701 -3.58 -78.23 -42.58
C VAL A 701 -4.78 -77.76 -43.42
N PRO A 702 -5.32 -78.58 -44.35
CA PRO A 702 -4.73 -79.84 -44.84
C PRO A 702 -3.37 -79.62 -45.51
N SER A 703 -2.57 -80.67 -45.64
CA SER A 703 -1.21 -80.57 -46.16
C SER A 703 -1.20 -80.17 -47.65
N ASP A 704 -0.60 -79.02 -47.97
CA ASP A 704 -0.53 -78.46 -49.32
C ASP A 704 0.83 -78.79 -49.99
N PRO A 705 0.88 -79.71 -50.98
CA PRO A 705 2.11 -80.06 -51.67
C PRO A 705 2.73 -78.93 -52.51
N LEU A 706 2.04 -77.81 -52.76
CA LEU A 706 2.62 -76.62 -53.39
C LEU A 706 3.58 -75.85 -52.47
N LEU A 707 3.64 -76.22 -51.18
CA LEU A 707 4.59 -75.69 -50.20
C LEU A 707 5.93 -76.44 -50.19
N LEU A 708 5.99 -77.63 -50.80
CA LEU A 708 7.24 -78.33 -51.07
C LEU A 708 8.01 -77.67 -52.23
N PRO A 709 9.32 -77.91 -52.38
CA PRO A 709 10.05 -77.50 -53.57
C PRO A 709 9.48 -78.19 -54.80
N LEU A 710 9.20 -77.40 -55.83
CA LEU A 710 8.53 -77.85 -57.05
C LEU A 710 9.52 -77.95 -58.21
N LEU A 711 9.80 -79.16 -58.68
CA LEU A 711 10.55 -79.41 -59.90
C LEU A 711 9.64 -79.21 -61.13
N SER A 712 10.16 -78.59 -62.18
CA SER A 712 9.51 -78.37 -63.48
C SER A 712 10.46 -78.85 -64.58
N HIS A 713 10.20 -80.02 -65.16
CA HIS A 713 11.14 -80.62 -66.10
C HIS A 713 10.96 -80.09 -67.53
N ASP A 714 11.27 -78.82 -67.74
CA ASP A 714 10.98 -78.11 -69.00
C ASP A 714 11.85 -78.58 -70.19
N THR A 715 12.84 -79.44 -69.91
CA THR A 715 13.70 -80.13 -70.88
C THR A 715 13.98 -81.55 -70.37
N GLY A 716 14.44 -82.46 -71.25
CA GLY A 716 14.85 -83.83 -70.87
C GLY A 716 13.83 -84.93 -71.23
N ALA A 717 14.09 -86.15 -70.76
CA ALA A 717 13.25 -87.34 -71.03
C ALA A 717 12.49 -87.86 -69.79
N ALA A 718 12.89 -87.41 -68.60
CA ALA A 718 12.27 -87.69 -67.31
C ALA A 718 12.53 -86.49 -66.38
N GLY A 719 11.73 -86.34 -65.32
CA GLY A 719 11.93 -85.28 -64.34
C GLY A 719 13.16 -85.50 -63.48
N ILE A 720 13.25 -86.68 -62.89
CA ILE A 720 14.43 -87.17 -62.19
C ILE A 720 14.87 -88.47 -62.86
N THR A 721 16.15 -88.60 -63.19
CA THR A 721 16.75 -89.88 -63.60
C THR A 721 17.56 -90.45 -62.45
N ALA A 722 17.43 -91.74 -62.19
CA ALA A 722 18.24 -92.46 -61.20
C ALA A 722 18.92 -93.65 -61.89
N TYR A 723 20.13 -93.41 -62.39
CA TYR A 723 20.91 -94.37 -63.20
C TYR A 723 22.19 -94.72 -62.45
N THR A 724 22.06 -95.52 -61.40
CA THR A 724 23.15 -95.90 -60.50
C THR A 724 22.81 -97.20 -59.79
N ALA A 725 23.80 -98.04 -59.47
CA ALA A 725 23.57 -99.28 -58.73
C ALA A 725 23.34 -99.06 -57.21
N ALA A 726 23.46 -97.82 -56.74
CA ALA A 726 23.30 -97.49 -55.33
C ALA A 726 21.84 -97.15 -54.96
N THR A 727 21.51 -97.26 -53.68
CA THR A 727 20.22 -96.78 -53.17
C THR A 727 20.19 -95.25 -53.20
N VAL A 728 19.16 -94.67 -53.82
CA VAL A 728 18.94 -93.22 -53.89
C VAL A 728 17.69 -92.84 -53.10
N VAL A 729 17.78 -91.78 -52.31
CA VAL A 729 16.68 -91.30 -51.45
C VAL A 729 16.10 -90.02 -52.04
N ILE A 730 14.79 -90.00 -52.29
CA ILE A 730 14.05 -88.80 -52.72
C ILE A 730 12.92 -88.57 -51.72
N LYS A 731 12.93 -87.44 -51.02
CA LYS A 731 11.93 -87.13 -50.00
C LYS A 731 11.40 -85.71 -50.11
N ASN A 732 10.12 -85.56 -49.78
CA ASN A 732 9.48 -84.26 -49.58
C ASN A 732 9.59 -83.33 -50.80
N LEU A 733 9.30 -83.82 -52.00
CA LEU A 733 9.50 -83.06 -53.23
C LEU A 733 8.24 -83.12 -54.12
N ALA A 734 7.91 -82.00 -54.73
CA ALA A 734 6.84 -81.92 -55.72
C ALA A 734 7.44 -81.85 -57.13
N LEU A 735 6.71 -82.37 -58.10
CA LEU A 735 7.07 -82.31 -59.51
C LEU A 735 5.83 -81.96 -60.34
N ARG A 736 5.93 -80.94 -61.20
CA ARG A 736 4.98 -80.72 -62.28
C ARG A 736 5.57 -81.16 -63.60
N HIS A 737 4.77 -81.84 -64.40
CA HIS A 737 5.11 -82.10 -65.78
C HIS A 737 4.86 -80.87 -66.63
N THR A 738 5.78 -80.61 -67.55
CA THR A 738 5.66 -79.60 -68.61
C THR A 738 5.89 -80.23 -70.00
N ILE A 739 6.52 -81.41 -70.05
CA ILE A 739 6.71 -82.23 -71.24
C ILE A 739 6.29 -83.70 -70.99
N ALA A 740 6.36 -84.54 -72.02
CA ALA A 740 6.05 -85.96 -71.91
C ALA A 740 7.28 -86.78 -71.48
N GLY A 741 7.25 -87.34 -70.27
CA GLY A 741 8.28 -88.23 -69.72
C GLY A 741 7.81 -88.82 -68.38
N PRO A 742 8.55 -89.75 -67.75
CA PRO A 742 8.30 -90.14 -66.38
C PRO A 742 8.66 -89.03 -65.39
N ALA A 743 7.93 -88.92 -64.28
CA ALA A 743 8.32 -88.07 -63.16
C ALA A 743 9.68 -88.52 -62.59
N ILE A 744 9.86 -89.84 -62.46
CA ILE A 744 11.13 -90.48 -62.12
C ILE A 744 11.33 -91.66 -63.08
N ASP A 745 12.50 -91.75 -63.73
CA ASP A 745 12.97 -92.92 -64.47
C ASP A 745 14.18 -93.51 -63.75
N ALA A 746 13.95 -94.55 -62.94
CA ALA A 746 14.98 -95.28 -62.23
C ALA A 746 15.32 -96.57 -62.96
N ARG A 747 16.61 -96.77 -63.27
CA ARG A 747 17.13 -97.96 -63.97
C ARG A 747 18.33 -98.50 -63.22
N GLN A 748 18.25 -99.78 -62.81
CA GLN A 748 19.25 -100.47 -61.98
C GLN A 748 19.46 -99.84 -60.58
N ALA A 749 18.63 -98.88 -60.17
CA ALA A 749 18.72 -98.17 -58.90
C ALA A 749 17.66 -98.63 -57.91
N ASP A 750 18.05 -98.84 -56.65
CA ASP A 750 17.10 -99.04 -55.56
C ASP A 750 16.60 -97.68 -55.08
N LEU A 751 15.31 -97.40 -55.28
CA LEU A 751 14.74 -96.08 -55.04
C LEU A 751 13.96 -96.04 -53.72
N ARG A 752 14.29 -95.11 -52.84
CA ARG A 752 13.52 -94.80 -51.62
C ARG A 752 12.81 -93.46 -51.76
N VAL A 753 11.58 -93.50 -52.27
CA VAL A 753 10.70 -92.34 -52.42
C VAL A 753 9.78 -92.24 -51.20
N ALA A 754 9.71 -91.07 -50.57
CA ALA A 754 8.65 -90.76 -49.60
C ALA A 754 8.12 -89.33 -49.77
N ARG A 755 6.80 -89.13 -49.68
CA ARG A 755 6.17 -87.80 -49.83
C ARG A 755 6.58 -87.10 -51.13
N PHE A 756 6.41 -87.81 -52.24
CA PHE A 756 6.65 -87.29 -53.57
C PHE A 756 5.32 -87.03 -54.29
N TYR A 757 5.17 -85.82 -54.82
CA TYR A 757 3.90 -85.33 -55.36
C TYR A 757 4.04 -85.04 -56.85
N VAL A 758 3.46 -85.90 -57.70
CA VAL A 758 3.47 -85.76 -59.15
C VAL A 758 2.19 -85.06 -59.62
N ASN A 759 2.37 -83.94 -60.29
CA ASN A 759 1.33 -83.03 -60.76
C ASN A 759 0.34 -82.62 -59.64
N PRO A 760 0.81 -82.05 -58.51
CA PRO A 760 -0.08 -81.63 -57.44
C PRO A 760 -1.14 -80.63 -57.93
N PRO A 761 -2.30 -80.53 -57.26
CA PRO A 761 -3.42 -79.71 -57.72
C PRO A 761 -3.01 -78.27 -58.08
N GLY A 762 -3.52 -77.76 -59.20
CA GLY A 762 -3.19 -76.42 -59.71
C GLY A 762 -1.87 -76.30 -60.50
N THR A 763 -1.04 -77.34 -60.60
CA THR A 763 0.24 -77.25 -61.34
C THR A 763 0.18 -77.53 -62.84
N VAL A 764 -0.78 -78.35 -63.30
CA VAL A 764 -0.94 -78.72 -64.71
C VAL A 764 -2.41 -78.68 -65.12
N ALA A 765 -2.70 -78.10 -66.29
CA ALA A 765 -4.06 -77.98 -66.83
C ALA A 765 -4.49 -79.20 -67.70
N ALA A 766 -3.53 -80.01 -68.15
CA ALA A 766 -3.76 -81.16 -69.02
C ALA A 766 -3.06 -82.40 -68.46
N ARG A 767 -3.56 -83.59 -68.80
CA ARG A 767 -2.93 -84.86 -68.42
C ARG A 767 -1.71 -85.13 -69.28
N ILE A 768 -0.53 -84.85 -68.71
CA ILE A 768 0.78 -84.97 -69.37
C ILE A 768 1.78 -85.66 -68.43
N GLY A 769 2.79 -86.30 -69.04
CA GLY A 769 3.76 -87.10 -68.31
C GLY A 769 3.29 -88.51 -67.94
N ARG A 770 4.16 -89.24 -67.24
CA ARG A 770 3.92 -90.54 -66.60
C ARG A 770 4.38 -90.44 -65.15
N GLY A 771 3.93 -91.30 -64.25
CA GLY A 771 4.40 -91.24 -62.86
C GLY A 771 5.79 -91.86 -62.67
N ILE A 772 5.94 -92.70 -61.65
CA ILE A 772 7.24 -93.25 -61.22
C ILE A 772 7.52 -94.57 -61.95
N ALA A 773 8.67 -94.66 -62.64
CA ALA A 773 9.20 -95.91 -63.18
C ALA A 773 10.39 -96.40 -62.37
N LEU A 774 10.34 -97.68 -61.99
CA LEU A 774 11.39 -98.41 -61.31
C LEU A 774 11.64 -99.72 -62.07
N ASP A 775 12.65 -99.70 -62.94
CA ASP A 775 13.05 -100.82 -63.78
C ASP A 775 14.36 -101.45 -63.21
N SER A 776 14.29 -102.74 -62.86
CA SER A 776 15.39 -103.54 -62.31
C SER A 776 15.91 -103.12 -60.92
N ALA A 777 15.02 -102.91 -59.96
CA ALA A 777 15.39 -102.79 -58.54
C ALA A 777 15.80 -104.17 -57.98
N THR A 778 16.98 -104.25 -57.35
CA THR A 778 17.64 -105.52 -57.02
C THR A 778 17.55 -105.89 -55.54
N SER A 779 17.08 -105.00 -54.67
CA SER A 779 16.87 -105.31 -53.25
C SER A 779 15.50 -104.86 -52.71
N SER A 780 15.10 -105.48 -51.60
CA SER A 780 13.93 -105.09 -50.80
C SER A 780 14.07 -103.73 -50.10
N ALA A 781 15.16 -102.99 -50.34
CA ALA A 781 15.32 -101.62 -49.85
C ALA A 781 14.58 -100.58 -50.71
N ALA A 782 14.08 -100.95 -51.89
CA ALA A 782 13.30 -100.08 -52.76
C ALA A 782 11.85 -99.93 -52.29
N SER A 783 11.43 -98.67 -52.07
CA SER A 783 10.12 -98.35 -51.51
C SER A 783 9.56 -97.04 -52.07
N ILE A 784 8.28 -97.00 -52.40
CA ILE A 784 7.54 -95.78 -52.73
C ILE A 784 6.43 -95.61 -51.69
N THR A 785 6.55 -94.59 -50.84
CA THR A 785 5.67 -94.41 -49.69
C THR A 785 5.05 -93.01 -49.59
N SER A 786 3.83 -92.90 -49.02
CA SER A 786 3.17 -91.62 -48.73
C SER A 786 3.17 -90.63 -49.90
N SER A 787 3.05 -91.13 -51.13
CA SER A 787 3.25 -90.36 -52.37
C SER A 787 1.96 -90.22 -53.16
N GLU A 788 1.87 -89.17 -53.97
CA GLU A 788 0.64 -88.79 -54.67
C GLU A 788 0.91 -88.54 -56.15
N ILE A 789 0.07 -89.10 -57.03
CA ILE A 789 0.25 -89.04 -58.48
C ILE A 789 -1.08 -88.69 -59.16
N ARG A 790 -1.14 -87.53 -59.80
CA ARG A 790 -2.34 -87.02 -60.47
C ARG A 790 -2.09 -86.77 -61.96
N SER A 791 -3.15 -86.82 -62.76
CA SER A 791 -3.14 -86.32 -64.14
C SER A 791 -2.00 -86.85 -65.04
N VAL A 792 -1.66 -88.14 -64.93
CA VAL A 792 -0.60 -88.78 -65.73
C VAL A 792 -1.16 -89.67 -66.84
N LYS A 793 -0.29 -90.14 -67.74
CA LYS A 793 -0.59 -91.09 -68.82
C LYS A 793 0.25 -92.37 -68.71
N GLY A 794 -0.31 -93.49 -69.18
CA GLY A 794 0.35 -94.79 -69.24
C GLY A 794 0.37 -95.50 -67.88
N TYR A 795 1.13 -94.98 -66.92
CA TYR A 795 1.19 -95.53 -65.56
C TYR A 795 1.30 -94.44 -64.49
N GLY A 796 0.69 -94.70 -63.33
CA GLY A 796 1.00 -93.99 -62.09
C GLY A 796 2.30 -94.49 -61.48
N ILE A 797 2.40 -95.79 -61.19
CA ILE A 797 3.66 -96.44 -60.80
C ILE A 797 3.89 -97.65 -61.71
N ARG A 798 5.13 -97.82 -62.19
CA ARG A 798 5.60 -99.05 -62.84
C ARG A 798 6.77 -99.62 -62.06
N VAL A 799 6.61 -100.82 -61.55
CA VAL A 799 7.70 -101.71 -61.12
C VAL A 799 7.91 -102.74 -62.23
N ARG A 800 9.12 -102.83 -62.75
CA ARG A 800 9.52 -103.84 -63.74
C ARG A 800 10.77 -104.55 -63.27
N ASP A 801 10.78 -105.88 -63.29
CA ASP A 801 11.91 -106.72 -62.85
C ASP A 801 12.35 -106.49 -61.39
N GLY A 802 11.51 -105.84 -60.58
CA GLY A 802 11.79 -105.54 -59.18
C GLY A 802 11.65 -106.77 -58.28
N THR A 803 12.50 -106.85 -57.25
CA THR A 803 12.41 -107.88 -56.22
C THR A 803 12.17 -107.25 -54.84
N GLY A 804 11.04 -107.58 -54.21
CA GLY A 804 10.69 -107.09 -52.88
C GLY A 804 10.33 -105.61 -52.79
N VAL A 805 9.96 -104.97 -53.92
CA VAL A 805 9.60 -103.55 -53.95
C VAL A 805 8.29 -103.31 -53.19
N VAL A 806 8.29 -102.35 -52.28
CA VAL A 806 7.11 -101.98 -51.48
C VAL A 806 6.51 -100.65 -51.97
N VAL A 807 5.27 -100.70 -52.44
CA VAL A 807 4.43 -99.51 -52.68
C VAL A 807 3.40 -99.42 -51.55
N ASP A 808 3.48 -98.37 -50.75
CA ASP A 808 2.70 -98.24 -49.50
C ASP A 808 2.08 -96.86 -49.36
N THR A 809 0.80 -96.75 -49.03
CA THR A 809 0.15 -95.46 -48.73
C THR A 809 0.32 -94.47 -49.89
N VAL A 810 -0.15 -94.84 -51.09
CA VAL A 810 -0.02 -94.03 -52.32
C VAL A 810 -1.40 -93.62 -52.82
N TYR A 811 -1.59 -92.34 -53.12
CA TYR A 811 -2.80 -91.83 -53.77
C TYR A 811 -2.57 -91.64 -55.27
N ILE A 812 -3.43 -92.23 -56.11
CA ILE A 812 -3.38 -92.06 -57.57
C ILE A 812 -4.76 -91.61 -58.05
N GLU A 813 -4.90 -90.34 -58.44
CA GLU A 813 -6.21 -89.79 -58.80
C GLU A 813 -6.67 -90.18 -60.20
N SER A 814 -5.73 -90.21 -61.15
CA SER A 814 -6.09 -90.39 -62.56
C SER A 814 -4.92 -90.78 -63.46
N VAL A 815 -5.17 -91.79 -64.30
CA VAL A 815 -4.22 -92.28 -65.30
C VAL A 815 -4.93 -92.54 -66.62
N ASP A 816 -4.59 -91.74 -67.63
CA ASP A 816 -5.08 -91.91 -69.00
C ASP A 816 -4.25 -92.94 -69.77
N SER A 817 -4.83 -93.55 -70.80
CA SER A 817 -4.09 -94.44 -71.69
C SER A 817 -3.13 -93.67 -72.59
N LEU A 818 -2.07 -94.34 -73.05
CA LEU A 818 -1.20 -93.83 -74.11
C LEU A 818 -1.73 -94.36 -75.44
N PRO A 819 -2.28 -93.50 -76.34
CA PRO A 819 -2.89 -93.93 -77.59
C PRO A 819 -1.95 -94.82 -78.41
N GLY A 820 -2.42 -96.00 -78.81
CA GLY A 820 -1.65 -96.96 -79.60
C GLY A 820 -0.51 -97.68 -78.87
N VAL A 821 -0.25 -97.40 -77.59
CA VAL A 821 0.86 -98.01 -76.84
C VAL A 821 0.38 -98.90 -75.70
N GLU A 822 -0.37 -98.37 -74.73
CA GLU A 822 -0.73 -99.11 -73.51
C GLU A 822 -1.91 -98.48 -72.74
N ALA A 823 -2.75 -99.33 -72.14
CA ALA A 823 -3.88 -98.90 -71.32
C ALA A 823 -3.44 -98.29 -69.98
N GLY A 824 -4.02 -97.15 -69.62
CA GLY A 824 -3.59 -96.31 -68.48
C GLY A 824 -3.82 -96.97 -67.12
N ALA A 825 -2.78 -97.52 -66.49
CA ALA A 825 -2.90 -98.29 -65.25
C ALA A 825 -2.45 -97.50 -64.02
N GLY A 826 -3.10 -97.68 -62.87
CA GLY A 826 -2.70 -97.01 -61.63
C GLY A 826 -1.31 -97.47 -61.18
N ILE A 827 -1.19 -98.74 -60.81
CA ILE A 827 0.07 -99.40 -60.48
C ILE A 827 0.26 -100.62 -61.37
N ARG A 828 1.46 -100.79 -61.94
CA ARG A 828 1.87 -101.99 -62.68
C ARG A 828 3.04 -102.67 -61.99
N ILE A 829 2.91 -103.97 -61.74
CA ILE A 829 4.00 -104.87 -61.39
C ILE A 829 4.19 -105.81 -62.58
N LEU A 830 5.35 -105.72 -63.24
CA LEU A 830 5.70 -106.47 -64.44
C LEU A 830 6.95 -107.31 -64.18
N ARG A 831 6.83 -108.64 -64.24
CA ARG A 831 7.92 -109.58 -63.89
C ARG A 831 8.41 -109.40 -62.44
N GLY A 832 9.58 -109.94 -62.10
CA GLY A 832 10.14 -109.87 -60.74
C GLY A 832 9.40 -110.72 -59.70
N SER A 833 9.68 -110.48 -58.41
CA SER A 833 9.11 -111.28 -57.32
C SER A 833 8.90 -110.52 -56.00
N ALA A 834 8.03 -111.04 -55.13
CA ALA A 834 7.75 -110.56 -53.77
C ALA A 834 7.36 -109.06 -53.64
N ASN A 835 6.90 -108.44 -54.73
CA ASN A 835 6.51 -107.03 -54.74
C ASN A 835 5.17 -106.83 -54.03
N ALA A 836 5.05 -105.79 -53.21
CA ALA A 836 3.86 -105.51 -52.40
C ALA A 836 3.24 -104.15 -52.75
N VAL A 837 1.91 -104.11 -52.90
CA VAL A 837 1.10 -102.90 -52.98
C VAL A 837 0.12 -102.91 -51.82
N ARG A 838 0.22 -101.91 -50.93
CA ARG A 838 -0.68 -101.79 -49.78
C ARG A 838 -1.09 -100.35 -49.49
N HIS A 839 -2.28 -100.19 -48.93
CA HIS A 839 -2.87 -98.87 -48.64
C HIS A 839 -2.86 -97.89 -49.83
N ALA A 840 -2.85 -98.41 -51.07
CA ALA A 840 -2.92 -97.59 -52.26
C ALA A 840 -4.39 -97.20 -52.53
N THR A 841 -4.66 -95.90 -52.63
CA THR A 841 -5.96 -95.35 -52.98
C THR A 841 -5.93 -94.92 -54.43
N ILE A 842 -6.53 -95.70 -55.32
CA ILE A 842 -6.49 -95.47 -56.76
C ILE A 842 -7.89 -95.10 -57.26
N ARG A 843 -7.94 -94.07 -58.11
CA ARG A 843 -9.12 -93.50 -58.76
C ARG A 843 -8.86 -93.35 -60.25
N GLY A 844 -9.92 -93.23 -61.04
CA GLY A 844 -9.89 -92.56 -62.35
C GLY A 844 -8.93 -93.13 -63.42
N THR A 845 -8.66 -94.43 -63.42
CA THR A 845 -7.80 -95.08 -64.43
C THR A 845 -8.59 -95.51 -65.68
N GLN A 846 -7.99 -95.37 -66.86
CA GLN A 846 -8.56 -95.85 -68.12
C GLN A 846 -8.27 -97.33 -68.40
N GLY A 847 -7.32 -97.94 -67.70
CA GLY A 847 -7.03 -99.37 -67.65
C GLY A 847 -7.12 -99.91 -66.20
N PRO A 848 -6.45 -101.04 -65.89
CA PRO A 848 -6.46 -101.62 -64.55
C PRO A 848 -5.95 -100.67 -63.47
N ALA A 849 -6.68 -100.50 -62.36
CA ALA A 849 -6.18 -99.72 -61.23
C ALA A 849 -4.91 -100.36 -60.65
N ILE A 850 -4.88 -101.69 -60.49
CA ILE A 850 -3.65 -102.47 -60.32
C ILE A 850 -3.54 -103.56 -61.40
N LEU A 851 -2.38 -103.64 -62.06
CA LEU A 851 -1.97 -104.74 -62.94
C LEU A 851 -0.79 -105.49 -62.32
N VAL A 852 -0.94 -106.80 -62.14
CA VAL A 852 0.17 -107.73 -61.86
C VAL A 852 0.31 -108.68 -63.04
N ASP A 853 1.48 -108.67 -63.66
CA ASP A 853 1.77 -109.45 -64.86
C ASP A 853 3.10 -110.18 -64.68
N SER A 854 3.08 -111.51 -64.86
CA SER A 854 4.29 -112.35 -64.86
C SER A 854 5.14 -112.28 -63.57
N SER A 855 4.55 -111.91 -62.43
CA SER A 855 5.27 -111.66 -61.16
C SER A 855 4.96 -112.74 -60.11
N ALA A 856 5.99 -113.22 -59.40
CA ALA A 856 5.83 -114.28 -58.40
C ALA A 856 5.66 -113.71 -56.97
N GLY A 857 4.70 -114.20 -56.19
CA GLY A 857 4.54 -113.80 -54.78
C GLY A 857 4.07 -112.36 -54.56
N ALA A 858 3.45 -111.73 -55.56
CA ALA A 858 3.00 -110.35 -55.45
C ALA A 858 1.84 -110.21 -54.44
N THR A 859 1.89 -109.21 -53.56
CA THR A 859 0.87 -108.99 -52.51
C THR A 859 0.10 -107.71 -52.75
N LEU A 860 -1.23 -107.80 -52.83
CA LEU A 860 -2.16 -106.67 -52.93
C LEU A 860 -3.03 -106.63 -51.67
N ALA A 861 -2.69 -105.77 -50.70
CA ALA A 861 -3.31 -105.76 -49.38
C ALA A 861 -3.89 -104.40 -48.99
N ALA A 862 -5.13 -104.35 -48.48
CA ALA A 862 -5.74 -103.14 -47.91
C ALA A 862 -5.73 -101.90 -48.84
N ASN A 863 -5.82 -102.11 -50.16
CA ASN A 863 -5.92 -101.02 -51.14
C ASN A 863 -7.38 -100.59 -51.35
N ASP A 864 -7.60 -99.34 -51.73
CA ASP A 864 -8.91 -98.78 -52.05
C ASP A 864 -8.94 -98.43 -53.54
N LEU A 865 -9.68 -99.22 -54.33
CA LEU A 865 -9.62 -99.19 -55.79
C LEU A 865 -10.99 -98.81 -56.37
N ALA A 866 -11.03 -97.71 -57.12
CA ALA A 866 -12.18 -97.29 -57.91
C ALA A 866 -11.70 -96.95 -59.35
N GLY A 867 -12.43 -97.37 -60.39
CA GLY A 867 -11.92 -97.26 -61.76
C GLY A 867 -12.97 -97.49 -62.84
N ARG A 868 -12.65 -97.07 -64.08
CA ARG A 868 -13.59 -97.09 -65.22
C ARG A 868 -13.60 -98.40 -66.02
N GLN A 869 -12.71 -99.35 -65.71
CA GLN A 869 -12.62 -100.64 -66.43
C GLN A 869 -12.37 -101.83 -65.50
N ARG A 870 -11.14 -101.97 -64.98
CA ARG A 870 -10.74 -103.11 -64.12
C ARG A 870 -10.10 -102.56 -62.85
N LEU A 871 -10.46 -103.12 -61.69
CA LEU A 871 -9.90 -102.69 -60.42
C LEU A 871 -8.56 -103.41 -60.14
N ALA A 872 -8.57 -104.73 -60.17
CA ALA A 872 -7.34 -105.53 -60.15
C ALA A 872 -7.31 -106.49 -61.35
N LEU A 873 -6.15 -106.64 -61.99
CA LEU A 873 -5.90 -107.64 -63.02
C LEU A 873 -4.60 -108.37 -62.69
N VAL A 874 -4.70 -109.65 -62.35
CA VAL A 874 -3.55 -110.55 -62.16
C VAL A 874 -3.53 -111.55 -63.31
N ARG A 875 -2.39 -111.68 -64.00
CA ARG A 875 -2.22 -112.63 -65.11
C ARG A 875 -0.80 -113.18 -65.18
N TRP A 876 -0.67 -114.42 -65.66
CA TRP A 876 0.60 -115.16 -65.81
C TRP A 876 1.51 -115.16 -64.55
N SER A 877 0.91 -114.98 -63.37
CA SER A 877 1.59 -114.74 -62.09
C SER A 877 1.32 -115.89 -61.12
N THR A 878 2.28 -116.24 -60.28
CA THR A 878 2.19 -117.36 -59.32
C THR A 878 2.22 -116.87 -57.88
N GLY A 879 1.44 -117.50 -57.00
CA GLY A 879 1.44 -117.18 -55.56
C GLY A 879 1.03 -115.74 -55.20
N ALA A 880 0.24 -115.07 -56.05
CA ALA A 880 -0.22 -113.71 -55.78
C ALA A 880 -1.31 -113.70 -54.68
N THR A 881 -1.14 -112.85 -53.66
CA THR A 881 -2.05 -112.72 -52.52
C THR A 881 -2.88 -111.44 -52.66
N ILE A 882 -4.20 -111.55 -52.54
CA ILE A 882 -5.13 -110.40 -52.60
C ILE A 882 -5.98 -110.42 -51.33
N GLN A 883 -5.82 -109.42 -50.45
CA GLN A 883 -6.45 -109.43 -49.12
C GLN A 883 -6.95 -108.06 -48.69
N GLY A 884 -8.20 -107.98 -48.19
CA GLY A 884 -8.73 -106.77 -47.52
C GLY A 884 -8.85 -105.51 -48.39
N ASN A 885 -8.81 -105.63 -49.71
CA ASN A 885 -8.94 -104.49 -50.61
C ASN A 885 -10.41 -104.06 -50.74
N LEU A 886 -10.67 -102.74 -50.68
CA LEU A 886 -11.96 -102.15 -51.03
C LEU A 886 -12.04 -101.97 -52.55
N LEU A 887 -13.15 -102.43 -53.13
CA LEU A 887 -13.39 -102.42 -54.58
C LEU A 887 -14.67 -101.64 -54.88
N ASP A 888 -14.55 -100.38 -55.27
CA ASP A 888 -15.68 -99.54 -55.66
C ASP A 888 -15.97 -99.70 -57.17
N THR A 889 -17.08 -100.37 -57.46
CA THR A 889 -17.53 -100.67 -58.84
C THR A 889 -18.52 -99.65 -59.38
N ARG A 890 -18.80 -98.56 -58.65
CA ARG A 890 -19.68 -97.49 -59.13
C ARG A 890 -19.02 -96.71 -60.29
N PRO A 891 -19.81 -96.14 -61.23
CA PRO A 891 -19.26 -95.30 -62.29
C PRO A 891 -18.52 -94.07 -61.74
N LEU A 892 -17.31 -93.80 -62.27
CA LEU A 892 -16.44 -92.64 -61.98
C LEU A 892 -16.34 -91.68 -63.16
#